data_AF-A0A9X3F5M4-F1
#
_entry.id   AF-A0A9X3F5M4-F1
#
_cell.length_a   1.000
_cell.length_b   1.000
_cell.length_c   1.000
_cell.angle_alpha   90.00
_cell.angle_beta   90.00
_cell.angle_gamma   90.00
#
_symmetry.space_group_name_H-M   'P 1'
#
loop_
_entity.id
_entity.type
_entity.pdbx_description
1 polymer ?
#
loop_
_entity_poly.entity_id
_entity_poly.type
_entity_poly.pdbx_seq_one_letter_code
_entity_poly.pdbx_strand_id
1 'polypeptide(L)'
;MNYVPIATRVTLDIEGNNLVVTDANENTAETNTFAPGGLQLKTESQDAGTRWALPNALGAPLRAWDSRANVRRWTYDDLNRPTHAYLKHDIDDEVLQQRIIYGESLGAGADDINHRGQVYRVYDSAGVQTCVEYDFKGNLLATERRLAEDYKAAPDWIALATETDPALIHAAAAPLLEAETFTTSWTYDALSRVLTQTTPDASVTTQDFGPGGMLNSVAVHVRGAVTPTGIVTNIDYNARGQRTLIEYGNGSTTDYEYDPKTFRVTRIRTIRPNPDPDLCIVQDLRYHYDPVGNIARIRDQAQQGVFFDNAYADPTQSFVYDGLYRLTSATGREHATLTMPTAEGFAPIAHPQDIQAQRNYRQTFTYDPVGNLLRMKHESGMSVVWERGYAYHPGGNQLKATSDPLDDIDDPLTYSVPYTHDAHGNMTAMPTIPGGLTWDDDDRLQSSDAIGGGKTYYVYDGAGQRVRKVHVNLSGSISQQRLYVGSWETYREHKNINTTNDLDLDRETLHVHDDHGRVCLIETKTVDAGAPVVAPANVARYQYSNHLGTANLELDDVAEVISYEEFHPYGTSSYRAANSAIEVSAKRYRYTGQERDEETGLAYHGARYYAPWLCRWIAADPTGIVDGIARYTYVSCSPIRFHDPDGTRKVTTPGSDELMRQALALQGPPLSSTNGAAPSDLLAIPDNGRDWVKDYAVAQKRGEAAIQKHRELSNQLGKEVAKGVAKLYAVGAVAGLTATWVGSTAVVQTALEAGGAKALVAETFIGTVSGAAGGATEAGLTEASRQLEEGVLRPSELAKEIGKGAGVGSLIGAGTGLLFGLATRAITPRTPSASPASRPTKLTNDATSQASTEPTGTGNRTIGSDAELLAAAESARDTLATQMGPMRRAARPAAVTAGYNIETGQIAAQPSGNLMCAEKRVVQTLGGDIRKVRMTSAVRPRPQTPPFAEVPVCTDCEFWYGRSPFPSGTRFQGDEGHVEIDRHNWNQLRAAPFEHAEKIPEALNGLIRASNTEEADHAYWKLDNVVIVQGMLHESALAACSCLVVGLGRATPSARPRMLELMVQIGGGEPSRQEIQQNRSDLHALCLRELKHGYALYLDILERGTQEEQVHCVDLLGMCAEEDPSLRPQVVWHLTRYASTVQDSILQEFLKNWLDALSGCAVVDQQ
;
A
#
# COMPACT_ATOMS: atom_id res chain seq x y z
N MET A 1 30.38 -20.86 -14.72
CA MET A 1 29.13 -21.34 -14.07
C MET A 1 28.20 -21.81 -15.16
N ASN A 2 27.90 -23.12 -15.19
CA ASN A 2 26.76 -23.62 -15.96
C ASN A 2 25.51 -23.14 -15.21
N TYR A 3 24.82 -22.14 -15.75
CA TYR A 3 23.46 -21.82 -15.30
C TYR A 3 22.61 -23.04 -15.61
N VAL A 4 22.25 -23.83 -14.59
CA VAL A 4 21.16 -24.79 -14.72
C VAL A 4 19.87 -23.98 -14.67
N PRO A 5 19.10 -23.89 -15.76
CA PRO A 5 17.85 -23.15 -15.75
C PRO A 5 16.86 -23.83 -14.79
N ILE A 6 16.30 -23.07 -13.85
CA ILE A 6 15.15 -23.49 -13.05
C ILE A 6 13.94 -23.45 -13.99
N ALA A 7 13.37 -24.59 -14.32
CA ALA A 7 12.35 -24.71 -15.35
C ALA A 7 11.10 -25.43 -14.84
N THR A 8 9.97 -24.76 -14.90
CA THR A 8 8.64 -25.39 -14.80
C THR A 8 8.17 -25.78 -16.20
N ARG A 9 7.58 -26.96 -16.34
CA ARG A 9 7.01 -27.42 -17.60
C ARG A 9 5.50 -27.58 -17.46
N VAL A 10 4.76 -27.04 -18.43
CA VAL A 10 3.31 -27.21 -18.51
C VAL A 10 2.98 -27.91 -19.82
N THR A 11 2.32 -29.06 -19.73
CA THR A 11 1.79 -29.77 -20.88
C THR A 11 0.36 -29.33 -21.11
N LEU A 12 0.07 -28.88 -22.33
CA LEU A 12 -1.25 -28.40 -22.73
C LEU A 12 -1.97 -29.45 -23.59
N ASP A 13 -3.30 -29.44 -23.56
CA ASP A 13 -4.11 -30.12 -24.57
C ASP A 13 -4.23 -29.27 -25.87
N ILE A 14 -4.99 -29.78 -26.84
CA ILE A 14 -5.22 -29.10 -28.13
C ILE A 14 -6.11 -27.85 -28.02
N GLU A 15 -6.82 -27.68 -26.90
CA GLU A 15 -7.65 -26.51 -26.60
C GLU A 15 -6.88 -25.46 -25.76
N GLY A 16 -5.66 -25.80 -25.31
CA GLY A 16 -4.79 -24.93 -24.52
C GLY A 16 -4.94 -25.09 -23.01
N ASN A 17 -5.66 -26.10 -22.52
CA ASN A 17 -5.85 -26.35 -21.09
C ASN A 17 -4.61 -27.05 -20.48
N ASN A 18 -4.29 -26.71 -19.23
CA ASN A 18 -3.13 -27.24 -18.50
C ASN A 18 -3.33 -28.68 -18.04
N LEU A 19 -2.88 -29.68 -18.80
CA LEU A 19 -3.03 -31.10 -18.46
C LEU A 19 -2.09 -31.55 -17.36
N VAL A 20 -0.81 -31.19 -17.42
CA VAL A 20 0.21 -31.63 -16.46
C VAL A 20 1.16 -30.47 -16.17
N VAL A 21 1.35 -30.17 -14.90
CA VAL A 21 2.33 -29.19 -14.42
C VAL A 21 3.46 -29.93 -13.72
N THR A 22 4.67 -29.81 -14.25
CA THR A 22 5.89 -30.37 -13.67
C THR A 22 6.74 -29.24 -13.11
N ASP A 23 7.12 -29.35 -11.84
CA ASP A 23 7.90 -28.36 -11.14
C ASP A 23 9.40 -28.43 -11.49
N ALA A 24 10.20 -27.51 -10.94
CA ALA A 24 11.64 -27.44 -11.22
C ALA A 24 12.47 -28.53 -10.52
N ASN A 25 11.86 -29.32 -9.63
CA ASN A 25 12.43 -30.52 -9.05
C ASN A 25 12.04 -31.78 -9.85
N GLU A 26 11.40 -31.61 -11.01
CA GLU A 26 10.86 -32.67 -11.87
C GLU A 26 9.70 -33.46 -11.25
N ASN A 27 9.06 -32.94 -10.18
CA ASN A 27 7.85 -33.56 -9.62
C ASN A 27 6.61 -33.13 -10.42
N THR A 28 5.61 -34.01 -10.49
CA THR A 28 4.32 -33.67 -11.10
C THR A 28 3.42 -32.99 -10.07
N ALA A 29 3.45 -31.66 -10.06
CA ALA A 29 2.70 -30.85 -9.11
C ALA A 29 1.18 -31.03 -9.24
N GLU A 30 0.68 -31.00 -10.48
CA GLU A 30 -0.74 -31.19 -10.79
C GLU A 30 -0.96 -31.94 -12.11
N THR A 31 -1.99 -32.78 -12.13
CA THR A 31 -2.59 -33.34 -13.35
C THR A 31 -4.07 -33.00 -13.40
N ASN A 32 -4.54 -32.49 -14.53
CA ASN A 32 -5.91 -32.02 -14.70
C ASN A 32 -6.61 -32.76 -15.85
N THR A 33 -7.90 -32.99 -15.70
CA THR A 33 -8.79 -33.48 -16.77
C THR A 33 -9.89 -32.47 -17.00
N PHE A 34 -10.12 -32.13 -18.27
CA PHE A 34 -11.14 -31.18 -18.70
C PHE A 34 -12.21 -31.87 -19.56
N ALA A 35 -13.42 -31.34 -19.52
CA ALA A 35 -14.44 -31.61 -20.53
C ALA A 35 -14.13 -30.82 -21.81
N PRO A 36 -14.68 -31.21 -22.98
CA PRO A 36 -14.66 -30.35 -24.16
C PRO A 36 -15.22 -28.96 -23.84
N GLY A 37 -14.49 -27.90 -24.20
CA GLY A 37 -14.86 -26.53 -23.86
C GLY A 37 -14.21 -25.99 -22.58
N GLY A 38 -13.20 -26.67 -22.03
CA GLY A 38 -12.30 -26.15 -20.99
C GLY A 38 -12.79 -26.26 -19.55
N LEU A 39 -13.87 -27.01 -19.30
CA LEU A 39 -14.40 -27.18 -17.95
C LEU A 39 -13.60 -28.20 -17.15
N GLN A 40 -12.99 -27.80 -16.03
CA GLN A 40 -12.18 -28.70 -15.22
C GLN A 40 -13.05 -29.74 -14.48
N LEU A 41 -12.77 -31.03 -14.70
CA LEU A 41 -13.52 -32.15 -14.12
C LEU A 41 -12.75 -32.88 -13.01
N LYS A 42 -11.43 -32.89 -13.09
CA LYS A 42 -10.56 -33.57 -12.13
C LYS A 42 -9.26 -32.81 -11.96
N THR A 43 -8.79 -32.73 -10.73
CA THR A 43 -7.45 -32.26 -10.37
C THR A 43 -6.81 -33.29 -9.45
N GLU A 44 -5.63 -33.75 -9.82
CA GLU A 44 -4.76 -34.58 -9.00
C GLU A 44 -3.57 -33.73 -8.59
N SER A 45 -3.48 -33.39 -7.32
CA SER A 45 -2.37 -32.61 -6.76
C SER A 45 -1.52 -33.52 -5.88
N GLN A 46 -0.20 -33.46 -6.06
CA GLN A 46 0.73 -34.16 -5.15
C GLN A 46 0.67 -33.61 -3.72
N ASP A 47 0.29 -32.33 -3.57
CA ASP A 47 0.26 -31.63 -2.29
C ASP A 47 -1.13 -31.64 -1.65
N ALA A 48 -2.21 -31.63 -2.45
CA ALA A 48 -3.58 -31.41 -1.96
C ALA A 48 -4.58 -32.55 -2.26
N GLY A 49 -4.08 -33.71 -2.69
CA GLY A 49 -4.92 -34.87 -3.03
C GLY A 49 -5.69 -34.71 -4.33
N THR A 50 -6.70 -35.56 -4.52
CA THR A 50 -7.49 -35.61 -5.75
C THR A 50 -8.89 -35.05 -5.52
N ARG A 51 -9.35 -34.20 -6.43
CA ARG A 51 -10.70 -33.63 -6.43
C ARG A 51 -11.35 -33.84 -7.78
N TRP A 52 -12.64 -34.16 -7.76
CA TRP A 52 -13.49 -34.27 -8.94
C TRP A 52 -14.65 -33.30 -8.82
N ALA A 53 -15.01 -32.66 -9.93
CA ALA A 53 -16.14 -31.76 -10.01
C ALA A 53 -17.03 -32.15 -11.19
N LEU A 54 -18.33 -32.16 -10.94
CA LEU A 54 -19.36 -32.18 -11.96
C LEU A 54 -20.20 -30.92 -11.78
N PRO A 55 -19.97 -29.88 -12.58
CA PRO A 55 -20.82 -28.70 -12.60
C PRO A 55 -22.06 -28.92 -13.48
N ASN A 56 -23.06 -28.06 -13.32
CA ASN A 56 -24.24 -28.02 -14.18
C ASN A 56 -23.93 -27.31 -15.51
N ALA A 57 -24.93 -27.23 -16.40
CA ALA A 57 -24.77 -26.61 -17.73
C ALA A 57 -24.43 -25.10 -17.69
N LEU A 58 -24.61 -24.44 -16.55
CA LEU A 58 -24.27 -23.03 -16.32
C LEU A 58 -22.92 -22.87 -15.59
N GLY A 59 -22.19 -23.97 -15.35
CA GLY A 59 -20.91 -23.98 -14.64
C GLY A 59 -21.02 -24.02 -13.11
N ALA A 60 -22.22 -23.96 -12.54
CA ALA A 60 -22.39 -23.99 -11.08
C ALA A 60 -22.17 -25.41 -10.53
N PRO A 61 -21.56 -25.58 -9.34
CA PRO A 61 -21.27 -26.89 -8.77
C PRO A 61 -22.52 -27.78 -8.63
N LEU A 62 -22.54 -28.98 -9.19
CA LEU A 62 -23.68 -29.91 -9.02
C LEU A 62 -23.30 -31.06 -8.07
N ARG A 63 -22.14 -31.66 -8.29
CA ARG A 63 -21.52 -32.65 -7.41
C ARG A 63 -20.01 -32.51 -7.36
N ALA A 64 -19.42 -32.88 -6.24
CA ALA A 64 -17.97 -32.99 -6.11
C ALA A 64 -17.59 -34.21 -5.29
N TRP A 65 -16.40 -34.72 -5.54
CA TRP A 65 -15.80 -35.83 -4.79
C TRP A 65 -14.36 -35.48 -4.45
N ASP A 66 -13.83 -36.09 -3.40
CA ASP A 66 -12.42 -35.95 -3.06
C ASP A 66 -11.77 -37.29 -2.67
N SER A 67 -10.45 -37.28 -2.52
CA SER A 67 -9.64 -38.44 -2.13
C SER A 67 -9.88 -38.91 -0.68
N ARG A 68 -10.66 -38.18 0.13
CA ARG A 68 -11.13 -38.61 1.45
C ARG A 68 -12.48 -39.33 1.40
N ALA A 69 -12.97 -39.65 0.20
CA ALA A 69 -14.28 -40.26 -0.05
C ALA A 69 -15.47 -39.38 0.38
N ASN A 70 -15.27 -38.06 0.45
CA ASN A 70 -16.37 -37.12 0.61
C ASN A 70 -17.15 -36.98 -0.70
N VAL A 71 -18.47 -36.93 -0.60
CA VAL A 71 -19.37 -36.62 -1.71
C VAL A 71 -20.16 -35.38 -1.36
N ARG A 72 -20.04 -34.35 -2.19
CA ARG A 72 -20.81 -33.11 -2.06
C ARG A 72 -21.83 -32.99 -3.16
N ARG A 73 -22.98 -32.41 -2.84
CA ARG A 73 -24.07 -32.14 -3.79
C ARG A 73 -24.75 -30.83 -3.47
N TRP A 74 -25.06 -30.06 -4.50
CA TRP A 74 -25.80 -28.81 -4.37
C TRP A 74 -27.16 -28.89 -5.05
N THR A 75 -28.11 -28.12 -4.54
CA THR A 75 -29.40 -27.90 -5.21
C THR A 75 -29.66 -26.41 -5.37
N TYR A 76 -30.43 -26.08 -6.41
CA TYR A 76 -30.67 -24.73 -6.86
C TYR A 76 -32.16 -24.48 -7.00
N ASP A 77 -32.57 -23.22 -6.90
CA ASP A 77 -33.92 -22.79 -7.27
C ASP A 77 -34.07 -22.59 -8.79
N ASP A 78 -35.27 -22.21 -9.24
CA ASP A 78 -35.57 -21.97 -10.66
C ASP A 78 -34.76 -20.82 -11.28
N LEU A 79 -34.16 -19.95 -10.45
CA LEU A 79 -33.26 -18.88 -10.87
C LEU A 79 -31.77 -19.32 -10.86
N ASN A 80 -31.52 -20.61 -10.62
CA ASN A 80 -30.19 -21.22 -10.51
C ASN A 80 -29.34 -20.60 -9.37
N ARG A 81 -29.98 -20.19 -8.28
CA ARG A 81 -29.29 -19.74 -7.06
C ARG A 81 -29.14 -20.93 -6.09
N PRO A 82 -27.99 -21.09 -5.40
CA PRO A 82 -27.77 -22.22 -4.50
C PRO A 82 -28.72 -22.15 -3.30
N THR A 83 -29.35 -23.26 -2.96
CA THR A 83 -30.31 -23.34 -1.84
C THR A 83 -29.89 -24.34 -0.77
N HIS A 84 -29.17 -25.39 -1.15
CA HIS A 84 -28.69 -26.44 -0.25
C HIS A 84 -27.28 -26.88 -0.65
N ALA A 85 -26.47 -27.21 0.35
CA ALA A 85 -25.22 -27.95 0.18
C ALA A 85 -25.22 -29.17 1.11
N TYR A 86 -25.09 -30.35 0.51
CA TYR A 86 -25.06 -31.64 1.20
C TYR A 86 -23.64 -32.20 1.21
N LEU A 87 -23.31 -32.94 2.27
CA LEU A 87 -22.10 -33.72 2.39
C LEU A 87 -22.43 -35.14 2.81
N LYS A 88 -21.70 -36.10 2.27
CA LYS A 88 -21.72 -37.49 2.70
C LYS A 88 -20.29 -38.01 2.80
N HIS A 89 -19.94 -38.61 3.93
CA HIS A 89 -18.66 -39.29 4.14
C HIS A 89 -18.81 -40.78 3.82
N ASP A 90 -18.17 -41.27 2.75
CA ASP A 90 -18.15 -42.70 2.40
C ASP A 90 -19.52 -43.43 2.55
N ILE A 91 -19.67 -44.26 3.59
CA ILE A 91 -20.87 -45.05 3.89
C ILE A 91 -21.85 -44.38 4.88
N ASP A 92 -21.48 -43.25 5.47
CA ASP A 92 -22.29 -42.53 6.46
C ASP A 92 -23.54 -41.89 5.83
N ASP A 93 -24.47 -41.43 6.67
CA ASP A 93 -25.68 -40.75 6.20
C ASP A 93 -25.34 -39.38 5.58
N GLU A 94 -26.11 -38.96 4.57
CA GLU A 94 -25.96 -37.62 3.95
C GLU A 94 -26.48 -36.56 4.93
N VAL A 95 -25.63 -35.57 5.24
CA VAL A 95 -25.96 -34.42 6.09
C VAL A 95 -26.19 -33.17 5.24
N LEU A 96 -27.04 -32.25 5.73
CA LEU A 96 -27.21 -30.93 5.13
C LEU A 96 -26.29 -29.93 5.83
N GLN A 97 -25.20 -29.52 5.19
CA GLN A 97 -24.23 -28.58 5.76
C GLN A 97 -24.67 -27.12 5.64
N GLN A 98 -25.40 -26.78 4.59
CA GLN A 98 -25.83 -25.40 4.35
C GLN A 98 -27.25 -25.33 3.80
N ARG A 99 -28.03 -24.37 4.31
CA ARG A 99 -29.35 -23.99 3.78
C ARG A 99 -29.38 -22.48 3.56
N ILE A 100 -29.64 -22.06 2.32
CA ILE A 100 -29.78 -20.64 1.96
C ILE A 100 -31.26 -20.35 1.65
N ILE A 101 -31.77 -19.30 2.26
CA ILE A 101 -33.12 -18.78 2.05
C ILE A 101 -33.01 -17.38 1.42
N TYR A 102 -33.69 -17.19 0.30
CA TYR A 102 -33.79 -15.90 -0.39
C TYR A 102 -35.10 -15.18 -0.07
N GLY A 103 -35.12 -13.87 -0.25
CA GLY A 103 -36.23 -13.01 0.16
C GLY A 103 -37.55 -13.26 -0.53
N GLU A 104 -37.60 -14.01 -1.65
CA GLU A 104 -38.89 -14.38 -2.26
C GLU A 104 -39.78 -15.19 -1.33
N SER A 105 -39.16 -15.94 -0.40
CA SER A 105 -39.84 -16.74 0.61
C SER A 105 -40.58 -15.91 1.67
N LEU A 106 -40.28 -14.61 1.79
CA LEU A 106 -40.91 -13.71 2.77
C LEU A 106 -42.26 -13.13 2.30
N GLY A 107 -42.70 -13.43 1.08
CA GLY A 107 -43.98 -12.94 0.57
C GLY A 107 -43.99 -11.41 0.42
N ALA A 108 -45.11 -10.76 0.78
CA ALA A 108 -45.27 -9.31 0.63
C ALA A 108 -44.31 -8.49 1.53
N GLY A 109 -43.92 -9.04 2.69
CA GLY A 109 -43.00 -8.36 3.61
C GLY A 109 -41.59 -8.19 3.06
N ALA A 110 -41.21 -8.91 1.99
CA ALA A 110 -39.90 -8.77 1.36
C ALA A 110 -39.66 -7.39 0.74
N ASP A 111 -40.73 -6.72 0.27
CA ASP A 111 -40.62 -5.45 -0.45
C ASP A 111 -40.34 -4.29 0.50
N ASP A 112 -40.86 -4.36 1.74
CA ASP A 112 -40.68 -3.32 2.77
C ASP A 112 -39.23 -3.23 3.28
N ILE A 113 -38.45 -4.31 3.15
CA ILE A 113 -37.07 -4.46 3.65
C ILE A 113 -36.05 -4.75 2.52
N ASN A 114 -36.44 -4.54 1.26
CA ASN A 114 -35.63 -4.71 0.05
C ASN A 114 -34.97 -6.09 -0.11
N HIS A 115 -35.68 -7.16 0.25
CA HIS A 115 -35.16 -8.53 0.25
C HIS A 115 -35.35 -9.29 -1.07
N ARG A 116 -36.11 -8.76 -2.03
CA ARG A 116 -36.30 -9.41 -3.34
C ARG A 116 -34.98 -9.61 -4.06
N GLY A 117 -34.69 -10.83 -4.49
CA GLY A 117 -33.42 -11.20 -5.11
C GLY A 117 -32.25 -11.37 -4.13
N GLN A 118 -32.41 -10.95 -2.87
CA GLN A 118 -31.35 -10.97 -1.86
C GLN A 118 -31.43 -12.20 -0.97
N VAL A 119 -30.31 -12.51 -0.30
CA VAL A 119 -30.26 -13.54 0.73
C VAL A 119 -30.94 -13.01 1.99
N TYR A 120 -31.85 -13.81 2.56
CA TYR A 120 -32.47 -13.54 3.85
C TYR A 120 -31.74 -14.27 4.99
N ARG A 121 -31.52 -15.58 4.85
CA ARG A 121 -30.87 -16.40 5.88
C ARG A 121 -29.92 -17.42 5.30
N VAL A 122 -28.81 -17.63 5.99
CA VAL A 122 -27.84 -18.68 5.71
C VAL A 122 -27.66 -19.49 6.99
N TYR A 123 -28.03 -20.76 6.94
CA TYR A 123 -27.64 -21.76 7.93
C TYR A 123 -26.35 -22.40 7.43
N ASP A 124 -25.28 -22.35 8.23
CA ASP A 124 -23.94 -22.81 7.87
C ASP A 124 -23.35 -23.69 8.99
N SER A 125 -22.07 -24.03 8.88
CA SER A 125 -21.32 -24.84 9.85
C SER A 125 -21.19 -24.18 11.24
N ALA A 126 -21.45 -22.89 11.36
CA ALA A 126 -21.32 -22.13 12.60
C ALA A 126 -22.65 -21.72 13.22
N GLY A 127 -23.78 -21.96 12.57
CA GLY A 127 -25.10 -21.61 13.05
C GLY A 127 -25.94 -20.93 11.97
N VAL A 128 -26.54 -19.78 12.29
CA VAL A 128 -27.37 -19.02 11.35
C VAL A 128 -26.95 -17.55 11.28
N GLN A 129 -26.84 -17.04 10.07
CA GLN A 129 -26.76 -15.61 9.78
C GLN A 129 -28.07 -15.14 9.14
N THR A 130 -28.69 -14.11 9.71
CA THR A 130 -29.88 -13.44 9.15
C THR A 130 -29.46 -12.08 8.62
N CYS A 131 -29.66 -11.86 7.33
CA CYS A 131 -29.62 -10.54 6.72
C CYS A 131 -30.96 -9.87 7.02
N VAL A 132 -30.99 -8.83 7.83
CA VAL A 132 -32.25 -8.27 8.36
C VAL A 132 -32.91 -7.36 7.33
N GLU A 133 -32.15 -6.46 6.72
CA GLU A 133 -32.66 -5.45 5.80
C GLU A 133 -31.57 -4.97 4.85
N TYR A 134 -31.96 -4.54 3.65
CA TYR A 134 -31.10 -3.89 2.68
C TYR A 134 -31.57 -2.47 2.36
N ASP A 135 -30.65 -1.61 1.93
CA ASP A 135 -31.02 -0.33 1.34
C ASP A 135 -31.48 -0.48 -0.12
N PHE A 136 -31.93 0.62 -0.73
CA PHE A 136 -32.42 0.64 -2.10
C PHE A 136 -31.35 0.32 -3.17
N LYS A 137 -30.06 0.29 -2.78
CA LYS A 137 -28.93 -0.12 -3.65
C LYS A 137 -28.50 -1.57 -3.41
N GLY A 138 -29.10 -2.24 -2.42
CA GLY A 138 -28.73 -3.60 -2.03
C GLY A 138 -27.58 -3.67 -1.02
N ASN A 139 -27.21 -2.57 -0.36
CA ASN A 139 -26.26 -2.62 0.75
C ASN A 139 -26.95 -3.19 1.99
N LEU A 140 -26.28 -4.08 2.74
CA LEU A 140 -26.84 -4.71 3.94
C LEU A 140 -26.88 -3.74 5.11
N LEU A 141 -28.07 -3.43 5.63
CA LEU A 141 -28.25 -2.48 6.74
C LEU A 141 -28.09 -3.13 8.11
N ALA A 142 -28.41 -4.41 8.25
CA ALA A 142 -28.21 -5.14 9.50
C ALA A 142 -28.08 -6.64 9.29
N THR A 143 -27.28 -7.28 10.14
CA THR A 143 -27.14 -8.73 10.23
C THR A 143 -27.32 -9.18 11.68
N GLU A 144 -27.86 -10.37 11.85
CA GLU A 144 -27.91 -11.08 13.12
C GLU A 144 -27.19 -12.42 12.98
N ARG A 145 -26.42 -12.80 13.99
CA ARG A 145 -25.73 -14.08 14.09
C ARG A 145 -26.19 -14.81 15.34
N ARG A 146 -26.60 -16.07 15.19
CA ARG A 146 -26.68 -17.03 16.31
C ARG A 146 -25.77 -18.21 16.01
N LEU A 147 -25.00 -18.63 17.00
CA LEU A 147 -24.03 -19.69 16.84
C LEU A 147 -24.67 -21.07 17.05
N ALA A 148 -24.01 -22.10 16.52
CA ALA A 148 -24.34 -23.49 16.77
C ALA A 148 -24.11 -23.83 18.26
N GLU A 149 -25.02 -24.63 18.82
CA GLU A 149 -24.93 -25.13 20.20
C GLU A 149 -23.72 -26.07 20.37
N ASP A 150 -23.53 -27.01 19.44
CA ASP A 150 -22.34 -27.87 19.42
C ASP A 150 -21.20 -27.17 18.68
N TYR A 151 -20.13 -26.87 19.41
CA TYR A 151 -18.91 -26.28 18.87
C TYR A 151 -17.88 -27.32 18.42
N LYS A 152 -18.11 -28.61 18.66
CA LYS A 152 -17.19 -29.71 18.34
C LYS A 152 -17.43 -30.29 16.96
N ALA A 153 -18.65 -30.15 16.43
CA ALA A 153 -19.06 -30.64 15.13
C ALA A 153 -19.98 -29.62 14.44
N ALA A 154 -19.97 -29.62 13.10
CA ALA A 154 -20.89 -28.79 12.32
C ALA A 154 -22.33 -29.30 12.50
N PRO A 155 -23.35 -28.41 12.59
CA PRO A 155 -24.74 -28.83 12.65
C PRO A 155 -25.18 -29.57 11.39
N ASP A 156 -25.97 -30.63 11.56
CA ASP A 156 -26.71 -31.23 10.46
C ASP A 156 -28.10 -30.58 10.34
N TRP A 157 -28.30 -29.85 9.25
CA TRP A 157 -29.54 -29.15 8.97
C TRP A 157 -30.58 -30.03 8.25
N ILE A 158 -30.43 -31.36 8.21
CA ILE A 158 -31.27 -32.24 7.38
C ILE A 158 -32.78 -32.05 7.63
N ALA A 159 -33.17 -31.67 8.85
CA ALA A 159 -34.56 -31.33 9.20
C ALA A 159 -35.14 -30.14 8.40
N LEU A 160 -34.28 -29.29 7.82
CA LEU A 160 -34.65 -28.11 7.04
C LEU A 160 -34.75 -28.39 5.53
N ALA A 161 -34.40 -29.60 5.07
CA ALA A 161 -34.20 -29.91 3.65
C ALA A 161 -35.46 -29.81 2.78
N THR A 162 -36.63 -30.10 3.34
CA THR A 162 -37.90 -30.12 2.61
C THR A 162 -38.84 -28.97 2.99
N GLU A 163 -38.51 -28.21 4.03
CA GLU A 163 -39.33 -27.11 4.50
C GLU A 163 -39.12 -25.86 3.63
N THR A 164 -40.21 -25.16 3.37
CA THR A 164 -40.28 -23.99 2.49
C THR A 164 -40.73 -22.73 3.21
N ASP A 165 -41.45 -22.87 4.33
CA ASP A 165 -41.87 -21.73 5.15
C ASP A 165 -40.70 -21.24 6.03
N PRO A 166 -40.22 -19.99 5.89
CA PRO A 166 -39.07 -19.50 6.65
C PRO A 166 -39.24 -19.50 8.17
N ALA A 167 -40.48 -19.39 8.68
CA ALA A 167 -40.75 -19.43 10.11
C ALA A 167 -40.64 -20.87 10.64
N LEU A 168 -41.15 -21.85 9.88
CA LEU A 168 -41.02 -23.27 10.23
C LEU A 168 -39.56 -23.75 10.12
N ILE A 169 -38.81 -23.31 9.10
CA ILE A 169 -37.37 -23.59 8.99
C ILE A 169 -36.64 -23.09 10.25
N HIS A 170 -36.93 -21.86 10.67
CA HIS A 170 -36.28 -21.28 11.85
C HIS A 170 -36.65 -21.99 13.15
N ALA A 171 -37.92 -22.39 13.30
CA ALA A 171 -38.37 -23.16 14.46
C ALA A 171 -37.69 -24.54 14.53
N ALA A 172 -37.54 -25.22 13.39
CA ALA A 172 -36.88 -26.52 13.29
C ALA A 172 -35.37 -26.44 13.57
N ALA A 173 -34.72 -25.31 13.23
CA ALA A 173 -33.30 -25.08 13.50
C ALA A 173 -32.98 -24.69 14.96
N ALA A 174 -33.97 -24.19 15.70
CA ALA A 174 -33.77 -23.63 17.04
C ALA A 174 -33.06 -24.57 18.04
N PRO A 175 -33.30 -25.90 18.07
CA PRO A 175 -32.61 -26.80 19.00
C PRO A 175 -31.09 -26.95 18.76
N LEU A 176 -30.58 -26.56 17.58
CA LEU A 176 -29.16 -26.64 17.22
C LEU A 176 -28.43 -25.29 17.38
N LEU A 177 -29.13 -24.26 17.87
CA LEU A 177 -28.63 -22.89 17.92
C LEU A 177 -28.64 -22.39 19.37
N GLU A 178 -27.59 -21.66 19.73
CA GLU A 178 -27.53 -20.94 20.98
C GLU A 178 -28.61 -19.84 21.03
N ALA A 179 -29.01 -19.46 22.25
CA ALA A 179 -30.01 -18.42 22.47
C ALA A 179 -29.47 -16.99 22.21
N GLU A 180 -28.17 -16.76 22.41
CA GLU A 180 -27.54 -15.45 22.24
C GLU A 180 -27.57 -15.02 20.77
N THR A 181 -27.92 -13.76 20.53
CA THR A 181 -28.01 -13.17 19.18
C THR A 181 -27.11 -11.94 19.12
N PHE A 182 -26.21 -11.93 18.14
CA PHE A 182 -25.28 -10.83 17.92
C PHE A 182 -25.72 -10.02 16.70
N THR A 183 -26.08 -8.76 16.93
CA THR A 183 -26.54 -7.86 15.87
C THR A 183 -25.43 -6.89 15.49
N THR A 184 -25.19 -6.73 14.19
CA THR A 184 -24.35 -5.66 13.64
C THR A 184 -25.15 -4.90 12.60
N SER A 185 -25.06 -3.57 12.57
CA SER A 185 -25.77 -2.73 11.61
C SER A 185 -24.88 -1.66 11.00
N TRP A 186 -25.26 -1.19 9.82
CA TRP A 186 -24.52 -0.21 9.05
C TRP A 186 -25.44 0.87 8.49
N THR A 187 -24.88 2.05 8.28
CA THR A 187 -25.46 3.06 7.39
C THR A 187 -24.49 3.39 6.29
N TYR A 188 -25.02 3.80 5.13
CA TYR A 188 -24.23 4.07 3.94
C TYR A 188 -24.52 5.47 3.40
N ASP A 189 -23.52 6.03 2.73
CA ASP A 189 -23.73 7.21 1.91
C ASP A 189 -24.25 6.86 0.50
N ALA A 190 -24.50 7.89 -0.31
CA ALA A 190 -24.95 7.71 -1.69
C ALA A 190 -23.92 7.04 -2.61
N LEU A 191 -22.68 6.81 -2.18
CA LEU A 191 -21.64 6.08 -2.90
C LEU A 191 -21.44 4.66 -2.37
N SER A 192 -22.34 4.17 -1.50
CA SER A 192 -22.26 2.85 -0.85
C SER A 192 -21.03 2.69 0.08
N ARG A 193 -20.50 3.79 0.62
CA ARG A 193 -19.46 3.76 1.65
C ARG A 193 -20.10 3.72 3.02
N VAL A 194 -19.55 2.93 3.93
CA VAL A 194 -20.03 2.85 5.32
C VAL A 194 -19.81 4.20 6.01
N LEU A 195 -20.89 4.77 6.56
CA LEU A 195 -20.85 5.98 7.40
C LEU A 195 -20.82 5.62 8.88
N THR A 196 -21.65 4.66 9.28
CA THR A 196 -21.67 4.17 10.65
C THR A 196 -21.72 2.66 10.67
N GLN A 197 -21.09 2.05 11.68
CA GLN A 197 -21.24 0.65 12.04
C GLN A 197 -21.56 0.54 13.53
N THR A 198 -22.61 -0.19 13.87
CA THR A 198 -22.99 -0.49 15.25
C THR A 198 -22.73 -1.96 15.54
N THR A 199 -21.93 -2.26 16.56
CA THR A 199 -21.58 -3.63 16.99
C THR A 199 -22.49 -4.16 18.10
N PRO A 200 -22.44 -5.46 18.45
CA PRO A 200 -23.33 -6.07 19.44
C PRO A 200 -23.34 -5.41 20.83
N ASP A 201 -22.23 -4.78 21.20
CA ASP A 201 -22.07 -4.03 22.45
C ASP A 201 -22.66 -2.61 22.43
N ALA A 202 -23.37 -2.26 21.34
CA ALA A 202 -23.87 -0.93 21.03
C ALA A 202 -22.78 0.14 20.81
N SER A 203 -21.53 -0.26 20.57
CA SER A 203 -20.52 0.69 20.10
C SER A 203 -20.83 1.15 18.67
N VAL A 204 -20.76 2.46 18.43
CA VAL A 204 -21.02 3.05 17.10
C VAL A 204 -19.75 3.70 16.55
N THR A 205 -19.13 3.06 15.57
CA THR A 205 -18.02 3.64 14.79
C THR A 205 -18.59 4.52 13.68
N THR A 206 -18.12 5.75 13.57
CA THR A 206 -18.51 6.74 12.55
C THR A 206 -17.31 7.09 11.70
N GLN A 207 -17.49 7.11 10.38
CA GLN A 207 -16.48 7.45 9.40
C GLN A 207 -16.90 8.70 8.63
N ASP A 208 -15.99 9.67 8.53
CA ASP A 208 -16.19 10.85 7.69
C ASP A 208 -15.26 10.81 6.50
N PHE A 209 -15.76 11.26 5.35
CA PHE A 209 -15.00 11.27 4.11
C PHE A 209 -14.80 12.70 3.60
N GLY A 210 -13.60 12.98 3.11
CA GLY A 210 -13.26 14.27 2.51
C GLY A 210 -13.92 14.48 1.13
N PRO A 211 -13.86 15.70 0.56
CA PRO A 211 -14.42 16.02 -0.75
C PRO A 211 -13.87 15.17 -1.91
N GLY A 212 -12.66 14.61 -1.75
CA GLY A 212 -12.01 13.72 -2.70
C GLY A 212 -12.48 12.26 -2.64
N GLY A 213 -13.36 11.92 -1.69
CA GLY A 213 -13.88 10.56 -1.52
C GLY A 213 -13.05 9.65 -0.60
N MET A 214 -11.90 10.13 -0.11
CA MET A 214 -11.03 9.41 0.81
C MET A 214 -11.49 9.56 2.27
N LEU A 215 -11.16 8.59 3.12
CA LEU A 215 -11.43 8.64 4.55
C LEU A 215 -10.71 9.84 5.17
N ASN A 216 -11.36 10.58 6.07
CA ASN A 216 -10.81 11.77 6.70
C ASN A 216 -10.67 11.60 8.21
N SER A 217 -11.64 10.98 8.86
CA SER A 217 -11.65 10.75 10.31
C SER A 217 -12.49 9.55 10.70
N VAL A 218 -12.19 8.99 11.87
CA VAL A 218 -12.91 7.87 12.49
C VAL A 218 -13.15 8.20 13.95
N ALA A 219 -14.41 8.15 14.40
CA ALA A 219 -14.80 8.37 15.78
C ALA A 219 -15.69 7.25 16.30
N VAL A 220 -15.69 7.00 17.61
CA VAL A 220 -16.43 5.89 18.22
C VAL A 220 -17.23 6.35 19.43
N HIS A 221 -18.53 6.05 19.45
CA HIS A 221 -19.35 6.08 20.65
C HIS A 221 -19.30 4.70 21.31
N VAL A 222 -18.32 4.49 22.20
CA VAL A 222 -18.09 3.16 22.80
C VAL A 222 -19.28 2.80 23.70
N ARG A 223 -19.92 1.66 23.46
CA ARG A 223 -21.08 1.13 24.20
C ARG A 223 -22.21 2.14 24.41
N GLY A 224 -22.56 2.88 23.37
CA GLY A 224 -23.60 3.90 23.43
C GLY A 224 -23.23 5.15 24.24
N ALA A 225 -21.93 5.39 24.48
CA ALA A 225 -21.47 6.63 25.10
C ALA A 225 -22.02 7.86 24.38
N VAL A 226 -22.41 8.89 25.15
CA VAL A 226 -22.98 10.13 24.58
C VAL A 226 -21.94 10.96 23.84
N THR A 227 -20.68 10.91 24.29
CA THR A 227 -19.59 11.67 23.69
C THR A 227 -18.76 10.71 22.82
N PRO A 228 -18.52 11.04 21.53
CA PRO A 228 -17.64 10.24 20.69
C PRO A 228 -16.17 10.44 21.09
N THR A 229 -15.42 9.35 21.08
CA THR A 229 -13.96 9.37 21.13
C THR A 229 -13.44 9.42 19.69
N GLY A 230 -12.75 10.49 19.30
CA GLY A 230 -12.04 10.53 18.01
C GLY A 230 -10.86 9.57 18.06
N ILE A 231 -10.78 8.60 17.15
CA ILE A 231 -9.69 7.62 17.06
C ILE A 231 -8.71 8.05 15.96
N VAL A 232 -9.23 8.50 14.83
CA VAL A 232 -8.47 9.18 13.77
C VAL A 232 -9.12 10.54 13.56
N THR A 233 -8.33 11.60 13.69
CA THR A 233 -8.82 12.99 13.65
C THR A 233 -8.58 13.66 12.31
N ASN A 234 -7.55 13.23 11.57
CA ASN A 234 -7.27 13.70 10.22
C ASN A 234 -6.45 12.66 9.43
N ILE A 235 -6.64 12.63 8.11
CA ILE A 235 -5.76 11.93 7.16
C ILE A 235 -5.53 12.83 5.95
N ASP A 236 -4.26 13.11 5.64
CA ASP A 236 -3.88 13.81 4.42
C ASP A 236 -3.34 12.83 3.38
N TYR A 237 -3.62 13.11 2.11
CA TYR A 237 -3.20 12.29 0.98
C TYR A 237 -2.45 13.10 -0.06
N ASN A 238 -1.50 12.45 -0.74
CA ASN A 238 -0.89 12.98 -1.96
C ASN A 238 -1.83 12.80 -3.17
N ALA A 239 -1.43 13.33 -4.33
CA ALA A 239 -2.23 13.27 -5.57
C ALA A 239 -2.46 11.84 -6.12
N ARG A 240 -1.77 10.82 -5.61
CA ARG A 240 -1.98 9.40 -5.94
C ARG A 240 -2.87 8.68 -4.92
N GLY A 241 -3.41 9.39 -3.94
CA GLY A 241 -4.22 8.82 -2.86
C GLY A 241 -3.41 8.08 -1.80
N GLN A 242 -2.08 8.24 -1.76
CA GLN A 242 -1.26 7.66 -0.69
C GLN A 242 -1.21 8.64 0.48
N ARG A 243 -1.31 8.13 1.71
CA ARG A 243 -1.29 8.96 2.93
C ARG A 243 0.02 9.70 3.08
N THR A 244 -0.01 10.98 3.39
CA THR A 244 1.18 11.76 3.76
C THR A 244 1.22 12.05 5.26
N LEU A 245 0.07 12.06 5.92
CA LEU A 245 -0.09 12.29 7.35
C LEU A 245 -1.34 11.55 7.84
N ILE A 246 -1.28 11.04 9.08
CA ILE A 246 -2.43 10.62 9.87
C ILE A 246 -2.28 11.17 11.29
N GLU A 247 -3.37 11.70 11.86
CA GLU A 247 -3.42 12.24 13.21
C GLU A 247 -4.38 11.42 14.07
N TYR A 248 -3.92 10.93 15.22
CA TYR A 248 -4.66 10.02 16.08
C TYR A 248 -5.32 10.72 17.26
N GLY A 249 -6.35 10.07 17.82
CA GLY A 249 -7.11 10.55 18.98
C GLY A 249 -6.30 10.77 20.25
N ASN A 250 -5.21 10.01 20.44
CA ASN A 250 -4.27 10.18 21.55
C ASN A 250 -3.26 11.32 21.33
N GLY A 251 -3.41 12.09 20.25
CA GLY A 251 -2.55 13.23 19.91
C GLY A 251 -1.24 12.85 19.20
N SER A 252 -0.97 11.57 18.96
CA SER A 252 0.15 11.16 18.13
C SER A 252 -0.13 11.41 16.65
N THR A 253 0.93 11.45 15.85
CA THR A 253 0.85 11.65 14.39
C THR A 253 1.83 10.74 13.69
N THR A 254 1.44 10.19 12.54
CA THR A 254 2.36 9.45 11.66
C THR A 254 2.46 10.13 10.29
N ASP A 255 3.68 10.48 9.88
CA ASP A 255 3.98 11.02 8.56
C ASP A 255 4.68 10.01 7.65
N TYR A 256 4.39 10.11 6.36
CA TYR A 256 4.90 9.22 5.32
C TYR A 256 5.65 10.01 4.26
N GLU A 257 6.87 9.56 3.95
CA GLU A 257 7.65 10.08 2.83
C GLU A 257 7.73 9.04 1.72
N TYR A 258 7.61 9.46 0.46
CA TYR A 258 7.66 8.57 -0.71
C TYR A 258 8.76 9.00 -1.67
N ASP A 259 9.36 8.01 -2.34
CA ASP A 259 10.25 8.28 -3.46
C ASP A 259 9.46 8.92 -4.61
N PRO A 260 9.89 10.08 -5.15
CA PRO A 260 9.09 10.84 -6.11
C PRO A 260 8.99 10.19 -7.50
N LYS A 261 9.80 9.17 -7.80
CA LYS A 261 9.82 8.48 -9.10
C LYS A 261 9.08 7.15 -9.06
N THR A 262 9.24 6.41 -7.97
CA THR A 262 8.71 5.05 -7.79
C THR A 262 7.48 5.01 -6.90
N PHE A 263 7.21 6.08 -6.12
CA PHE A 263 6.10 6.19 -5.18
C PHE A 263 6.11 5.15 -4.06
N ARG A 264 7.26 4.52 -3.84
CA ARG A 264 7.49 3.60 -2.72
C ARG A 264 7.70 4.39 -1.44
N VAL A 265 7.21 3.87 -0.31
CA VAL A 265 7.42 4.48 0.99
C VAL A 265 8.91 4.47 1.33
N THR A 266 9.49 5.62 1.65
CA THR A 266 10.91 5.75 2.04
C THR A 266 11.05 6.01 3.53
N ARG A 267 10.00 6.53 4.17
CA ARG A 267 9.96 6.79 5.60
C ARG A 267 8.55 6.61 6.16
N ILE A 268 8.45 6.01 7.34
CA ILE A 268 7.26 6.05 8.21
C ILE A 268 7.75 6.56 9.56
N ARG A 269 7.28 7.74 9.98
CA ARG A 269 7.67 8.35 11.25
C ARG A 269 6.46 8.62 12.11
N THR A 270 6.49 8.15 13.35
CA THR A 270 5.45 8.39 14.36
C THR A 270 6.00 9.25 15.48
N ILE A 271 5.28 10.33 15.77
CA ILE A 271 5.58 11.30 16.82
C ILE A 271 4.43 11.29 17.81
N ARG A 272 4.75 11.24 19.11
CA ARG A 272 3.78 11.40 20.19
C ARG A 272 3.93 12.76 20.89
N PRO A 273 2.88 13.25 21.55
CA PRO A 273 3.01 14.32 22.52
C PRO A 273 3.89 13.84 23.68
N ASN A 274 5.04 14.49 23.89
CA ASN A 274 5.86 14.27 25.07
C ASN A 274 6.51 15.60 25.52
N PRO A 275 6.58 15.89 26.84
CA PRO A 275 7.29 17.06 27.34
C PRO A 275 8.78 17.05 26.99
N ASP A 276 9.38 15.87 26.87
CA ASP A 276 10.77 15.68 26.45
C ASP A 276 10.86 15.52 24.92
N PRO A 277 11.48 16.47 24.20
CA PRO A 277 11.65 16.40 22.76
C PRO A 277 12.38 15.14 22.27
N ASP A 278 13.28 14.59 23.08
CA ASP A 278 14.06 13.40 22.74
C ASP A 278 13.22 12.11 22.82
N LEU A 279 12.07 12.16 23.50
CA LEU A 279 11.13 11.05 23.67
C LEU A 279 9.85 11.20 22.82
N CYS A 280 9.77 12.24 21.99
CA CYS A 280 8.65 12.49 21.08
C CYS A 280 8.60 11.51 19.92
N ILE A 281 9.74 11.11 19.36
CA ILE A 281 9.79 10.20 18.22
C ILE A 281 9.83 8.76 18.73
N VAL A 282 8.79 7.99 18.45
CA VAL A 282 8.64 6.59 18.92
C VAL A 282 8.84 5.55 17.83
N GLN A 283 8.82 5.97 16.57
CA GLN A 283 9.12 5.15 15.40
C GLN A 283 9.61 6.04 14.26
N ASP A 284 10.70 5.67 13.58
CA ASP A 284 11.20 6.36 12.39
C ASP A 284 11.85 5.34 11.43
N LEU A 285 10.99 4.56 10.76
CA LEU A 285 11.40 3.50 9.84
C LEU A 285 11.83 4.09 8.50
N ARG A 286 13.09 3.88 8.13
CA ARG A 286 13.65 4.30 6.83
C ARG A 286 13.96 3.12 5.94
N TYR A 287 13.41 3.16 4.72
CA TYR A 287 13.46 2.07 3.76
C TYR A 287 14.47 2.36 2.64
N HIS A 288 15.28 1.35 2.32
CA HIS A 288 16.16 1.37 1.15
C HIS A 288 15.83 0.18 0.27
N TYR A 289 15.66 0.46 -1.02
CA TYR A 289 15.24 -0.53 -2.01
C TYR A 289 16.38 -0.83 -2.98
N ASP A 290 16.42 -2.07 -3.47
CA ASP A 290 17.11 -2.37 -4.71
C ASP A 290 16.31 -1.83 -5.93
N PRO A 291 16.88 -1.84 -7.14
CA PRO A 291 16.19 -1.31 -8.33
C PRO A 291 14.85 -1.98 -8.66
N VAL A 292 14.66 -3.26 -8.33
CA VAL A 292 13.42 -3.99 -8.61
C VAL A 292 12.35 -3.75 -7.54
N GLY A 293 12.75 -3.33 -6.34
CA GLY A 293 11.87 -2.98 -5.23
C GLY A 293 11.86 -3.94 -4.07
N ASN A 294 12.84 -4.83 -3.98
CA ASN A 294 13.05 -5.55 -2.72
C ASN A 294 13.66 -4.57 -1.72
N ILE A 295 13.27 -4.67 -0.45
CA ILE A 295 13.82 -3.84 0.60
C ILE A 295 15.16 -4.42 1.00
N ALA A 296 16.26 -3.72 0.71
CA ALA A 296 17.60 -4.13 1.09
C ALA A 296 17.94 -3.76 2.54
N ARG A 297 17.32 -2.71 3.08
CA ARG A 297 17.59 -2.23 4.44
C ARG A 297 16.38 -1.51 5.03
N ILE A 298 16.13 -1.76 6.32
CA ILE A 298 15.23 -0.97 7.18
C ILE A 298 16.07 -0.47 8.36
N ARG A 299 15.97 0.82 8.70
CA ARG A 299 16.55 1.33 9.95
C ARG A 299 15.50 2.12 10.70
N ASP A 300 15.27 1.78 11.96
CA ASP A 300 14.48 2.61 12.85
C ASP A 300 15.39 3.66 13.52
N GLN A 301 15.23 4.92 13.15
CA GLN A 301 16.00 6.04 13.74
C GLN A 301 15.46 6.52 15.08
N ALA A 302 14.24 6.11 15.48
CA ALA A 302 13.70 6.42 16.80
C ALA A 302 14.35 5.56 17.88
N GLN A 303 14.81 4.37 17.49
CA GLN A 303 15.43 3.42 18.40
C GLN A 303 16.94 3.70 18.54
N GLN A 304 17.45 3.55 19.75
CA GLN A 304 18.87 3.64 20.02
C GLN A 304 19.54 2.29 19.83
N GLY A 305 20.79 2.30 19.37
CA GLY A 305 21.64 1.12 19.43
C GLY A 305 22.17 0.93 20.84
N VAL A 306 22.42 -0.32 21.19
CA VAL A 306 22.74 -0.73 22.56
C VAL A 306 24.08 -1.47 22.59
N PHE A 307 24.89 -1.20 23.61
CA PHE A 307 26.08 -1.98 23.88
C PHE A 307 25.77 -3.09 24.89
N PHE A 308 26.06 -4.33 24.51
CA PHE A 308 25.94 -5.49 25.39
C PHE A 308 27.03 -6.52 25.04
N ASP A 309 27.63 -7.13 26.06
CA ASP A 309 28.70 -8.12 25.92
C ASP A 309 29.82 -7.71 24.93
N ASN A 310 30.29 -6.46 25.08
CA ASN A 310 31.29 -5.82 24.21
C ASN A 310 30.93 -5.75 22.71
N ALA A 311 29.66 -5.91 22.35
CA ALA A 311 29.15 -5.74 21.00
C ALA A 311 28.11 -4.60 20.93
N TYR A 312 28.08 -3.89 19.80
CA TYR A 312 27.08 -2.86 19.52
C TYR A 312 25.94 -3.42 18.66
N ALA A 313 24.73 -3.44 19.19
CA ALA A 313 23.52 -3.84 18.48
C ALA A 313 22.80 -2.61 17.90
N ASP A 314 22.81 -2.45 16.58
CA ASP A 314 22.17 -1.32 15.88
C ASP A 314 20.74 -1.71 15.44
N PRO A 315 19.74 -0.81 15.49
CA PRO A 315 18.37 -1.04 15.00
C PRO A 315 18.25 -1.09 13.46
N THR A 316 19.32 -1.48 12.77
CA THR A 316 19.32 -1.71 11.32
C THR A 316 19.04 -3.18 11.03
N GLN A 317 18.06 -3.42 10.17
CA GLN A 317 17.85 -4.70 9.50
C GLN A 317 18.35 -4.61 8.06
N SER A 318 19.06 -5.64 7.60
CA SER A 318 19.56 -5.72 6.22
C SER A 318 19.17 -7.05 5.60
N PHE A 319 18.85 -7.04 4.32
CA PHE A 319 18.29 -8.19 3.61
C PHE A 319 19.02 -8.41 2.28
N VAL A 320 19.30 -9.68 1.98
CA VAL A 320 19.94 -10.11 0.73
C VAL A 320 19.03 -11.11 0.05
N TYR A 321 18.93 -11.01 -1.27
CA TYR A 321 18.07 -11.85 -2.09
C TYR A 321 18.88 -12.58 -3.17
N ASP A 322 18.37 -13.72 -3.64
CA ASP A 322 18.89 -14.37 -4.84
C ASP A 322 18.27 -13.81 -6.14
N GLY A 323 18.66 -14.37 -7.30
CA GLY A 323 18.15 -13.94 -8.61
C GLY A 323 16.66 -14.20 -8.85
N LEU A 324 16.00 -14.99 -7.99
CA LEU A 324 14.54 -15.18 -7.97
C LEU A 324 13.85 -14.27 -6.94
N TYR A 325 14.61 -13.38 -6.30
CA TYR A 325 14.17 -12.48 -5.24
C TYR A 325 13.67 -13.19 -3.97
N ARG A 326 14.19 -14.39 -3.71
CA ARG A 326 14.00 -15.12 -2.45
C ARG A 326 15.01 -14.63 -1.42
N LEU A 327 14.59 -14.46 -0.17
CA LEU A 327 15.42 -13.93 0.91
C LEU A 327 16.50 -14.93 1.30
N THR A 328 17.78 -14.67 1.01
CA THR A 328 18.88 -15.59 1.35
C THR A 328 19.59 -15.23 2.64
N SER A 329 19.59 -13.97 3.05
CA SER A 329 20.15 -13.55 4.34
C SER A 329 19.41 -12.37 4.93
N ALA A 330 19.26 -12.36 6.25
CA ALA A 330 18.74 -11.23 7.00
C ALA A 330 19.58 -10.98 8.24
N THR A 331 19.86 -9.73 8.54
CA THR A 331 20.49 -9.31 9.81
C THR A 331 19.55 -8.39 10.56
N GLY A 332 19.72 -8.33 11.88
CA GLY A 332 19.00 -7.41 12.75
C GLY A 332 19.51 -7.53 14.17
N ARG A 333 18.72 -7.03 15.12
CA ARG A 333 18.97 -7.20 16.54
C ARG A 333 17.91 -8.11 17.16
N GLU A 334 18.31 -8.79 18.22
CA GLU A 334 17.46 -9.66 19.01
C GLU A 334 17.85 -9.62 20.48
N HIS A 335 16.99 -10.17 21.34
CA HIS A 335 17.37 -10.39 22.73
C HIS A 335 18.36 -11.55 22.87
N ALA A 336 19.37 -11.40 23.71
CA ALA A 336 20.49 -12.35 23.80
C ALA A 336 20.11 -13.76 24.30
N THR A 337 18.95 -13.91 24.95
CA THR A 337 18.47 -15.20 25.48
C THR A 337 17.64 -16.01 24.49
N LEU A 338 17.44 -15.52 23.26
CA LEU A 338 16.65 -16.26 22.28
C LEU A 338 17.36 -17.57 21.88
N THR A 339 16.57 -18.63 21.86
CA THR A 339 16.94 -19.97 21.40
C THR A 339 16.24 -20.27 20.09
N MET A 340 16.39 -21.49 19.57
CA MET A 340 15.69 -21.93 18.37
C MET A 340 14.16 -21.75 18.55
N PRO A 341 13.48 -20.99 17.67
CA PRO A 341 12.05 -20.71 17.82
C PRO A 341 11.19 -21.98 17.74
N THR A 342 10.20 -22.07 18.64
CA THR A 342 9.14 -23.09 18.68
C THR A 342 7.77 -22.43 18.59
N ALA A 343 6.70 -23.24 18.60
CA ALA A 343 5.32 -22.76 18.63
C ALA A 343 5.01 -21.86 19.83
N GLU A 344 5.51 -22.19 21.02
CA GLU A 344 5.30 -21.41 22.24
C GLU A 344 5.82 -19.96 22.08
N GLY A 345 6.81 -19.77 21.22
CA GLY A 345 7.53 -18.51 21.07
C GLY A 345 8.35 -18.21 22.33
N PHE A 346 8.52 -16.93 22.65
CA PHE A 346 9.01 -16.53 23.97
C PHE A 346 7.98 -15.60 24.63
N ALA A 347 7.78 -15.79 25.93
CA ALA A 347 7.01 -14.86 26.74
C ALA A 347 7.58 -13.43 26.58
N PRO A 348 6.77 -12.35 26.69
CA PRO A 348 7.35 -11.00 26.76
C PRO A 348 8.41 -11.02 27.85
N ILE A 349 9.61 -10.55 27.48
CA ILE A 349 10.84 -10.93 28.18
C ILE A 349 10.72 -10.55 29.65
N ALA A 350 10.64 -11.56 30.50
CA ALA A 350 10.75 -11.48 31.95
C ALA A 350 12.10 -12.09 32.38
N HIS A 351 13.19 -11.70 31.71
CA HIS A 351 14.53 -11.68 32.30
C HIS A 351 14.73 -10.24 32.84
N PRO A 352 14.17 -9.91 34.02
CA PRO A 352 13.28 -8.76 34.18
C PRO A 352 13.93 -7.39 34.41
N GLN A 353 15.22 -7.20 34.12
CA GLN A 353 15.90 -5.93 34.44
C GLN A 353 16.82 -5.37 33.37
N ASP A 354 17.11 -6.08 32.27
CA ASP A 354 18.00 -5.53 31.25
C ASP A 354 17.41 -5.54 29.83
N ILE A 355 16.61 -4.51 29.56
CA ILE A 355 16.16 -4.16 28.19
C ILE A 355 17.33 -3.90 27.23
N GLN A 356 18.55 -3.76 27.75
CA GLN A 356 19.78 -3.53 26.99
C GLN A 356 20.50 -4.83 26.60
N ALA A 357 20.03 -6.02 27.00
CA ALA A 357 20.63 -7.30 26.62
C ALA A 357 20.34 -7.71 25.17
N GLN A 358 20.66 -6.83 24.23
CA GLN A 358 20.44 -6.99 22.80
C GLN A 358 21.75 -7.36 22.09
N ARG A 359 21.66 -8.24 21.10
CA ARG A 359 22.79 -8.64 20.25
C ARG A 359 22.38 -8.61 18.78
N ASN A 360 23.35 -8.54 17.87
CA ASN A 360 23.09 -8.68 16.44
C ASN A 360 22.92 -10.16 16.08
N TYR A 361 21.97 -10.45 15.21
CA TYR A 361 21.82 -11.75 14.57
C TYR A 361 22.08 -11.68 13.06
N ARG A 362 22.42 -12.83 12.48
CA ARG A 362 22.33 -13.13 11.06
C ARG A 362 21.56 -14.44 10.87
N GLN A 363 20.51 -14.40 10.07
CA GLN A 363 19.84 -15.57 9.56
C GLN A 363 20.22 -15.79 8.10
N THR A 364 20.51 -17.03 7.74
CA THR A 364 20.79 -17.43 6.35
C THR A 364 19.84 -18.56 5.96
N PHE A 365 19.28 -18.45 4.76
CA PHE A 365 18.25 -19.34 4.25
C PHE A 365 18.70 -19.96 2.93
N THR A 366 18.56 -21.28 2.80
CA THR A 366 18.82 -21.99 1.54
C THR A 366 17.56 -22.70 1.10
N TYR A 367 17.24 -22.63 -0.19
CA TYR A 367 16.02 -23.18 -0.76
C TYR A 367 16.34 -24.21 -1.84
N ASP A 368 15.42 -25.14 -2.07
CA ASP A 368 15.40 -25.93 -3.29
C ASP A 368 14.93 -25.06 -4.49
N PRO A 369 14.97 -25.57 -5.73
CA PRO A 369 14.49 -24.84 -6.91
C PRO A 369 13.03 -24.33 -6.88
N VAL A 370 12.12 -24.94 -6.11
CA VAL A 370 10.69 -24.57 -6.08
C VAL A 370 10.30 -23.71 -4.86
N GLY A 371 11.25 -23.44 -3.96
CA GLY A 371 11.09 -22.52 -2.83
C GLY A 371 10.89 -23.18 -1.47
N ASN A 372 11.01 -24.51 -1.38
CA ASN A 372 11.07 -25.19 -0.10
C ASN A 372 12.36 -24.81 0.63
N LEU A 373 12.23 -24.37 1.89
CA LEU A 373 13.39 -24.04 2.73
C LEU A 373 14.11 -25.34 3.10
N LEU A 374 15.39 -25.49 2.77
CA LEU A 374 16.22 -26.66 3.08
C LEU A 374 17.00 -26.49 4.39
N ARG A 375 17.44 -25.26 4.67
CA ARG A 375 18.27 -24.95 5.84
C ARG A 375 18.03 -23.52 6.29
N MET A 376 17.94 -23.34 7.60
CA MET A 376 17.89 -22.04 8.26
C MET A 376 18.96 -22.01 9.34
N LYS A 377 19.95 -21.16 9.15
CA LYS A 377 21.07 -20.98 10.07
C LYS A 377 20.91 -19.66 10.81
N HIS A 378 21.05 -19.67 12.13
CA HIS A 378 21.01 -18.47 12.94
C HIS A 378 22.31 -18.27 13.70
N GLU A 379 22.93 -17.11 13.50
CA GLU A 379 24.25 -16.77 13.98
C GLU A 379 24.21 -15.48 14.80
N SER A 380 25.03 -15.43 15.85
CA SER A 380 25.32 -14.22 16.62
C SER A 380 26.83 -14.01 16.63
N GLY A 381 27.30 -12.91 16.08
CA GLY A 381 28.73 -12.70 15.85
C GLY A 381 29.30 -13.76 14.90
N MET A 382 30.33 -14.48 15.35
CA MET A 382 30.94 -15.60 14.59
C MET A 382 30.40 -16.98 15.00
N SER A 383 29.44 -17.03 15.93
CA SER A 383 28.94 -18.28 16.50
C SER A 383 27.60 -18.65 15.91
N VAL A 384 27.44 -19.92 15.52
CA VAL A 384 26.14 -20.50 15.19
C VAL A 384 25.40 -20.75 16.50
N VAL A 385 24.29 -20.06 16.72
CA VAL A 385 23.46 -20.23 17.92
C VAL A 385 22.61 -21.49 17.78
N TRP A 386 22.02 -21.66 16.61
CA TRP A 386 21.26 -22.85 16.23
C TRP A 386 21.14 -22.93 14.71
N GLU A 387 20.79 -24.12 14.26
CA GLU A 387 20.54 -24.40 12.85
C GLU A 387 19.40 -25.40 12.72
N ARG A 388 18.61 -25.26 11.66
CA ARG A 388 17.51 -26.16 11.36
C ARG A 388 17.57 -26.57 9.90
N GLY A 389 17.65 -27.88 9.68
CA GLY A 389 17.44 -28.52 8.39
C GLY A 389 15.98 -28.92 8.22
N TYR A 390 15.55 -29.00 6.96
CA TYR A 390 14.19 -29.38 6.58
C TYR A 390 14.23 -30.52 5.55
N ALA A 391 13.56 -31.62 5.86
CA ALA A 391 13.40 -32.77 4.98
C ALA A 391 11.96 -32.85 4.49
N TYR A 392 11.77 -33.16 3.21
CA TYR A 392 10.47 -33.19 2.53
C TYR A 392 10.11 -34.61 2.11
N HIS A 393 8.82 -34.85 1.86
CA HIS A 393 8.37 -36.11 1.25
C HIS A 393 8.88 -36.21 -0.19
N PRO A 394 9.33 -37.40 -0.65
CA PRO A 394 9.70 -37.60 -2.05
C PRO A 394 8.50 -37.31 -2.97
N GLY A 395 8.70 -36.51 -4.02
CA GLY A 395 7.64 -36.21 -4.98
C GLY A 395 6.57 -35.24 -4.49
N GLY A 396 6.85 -34.42 -3.47
CA GLY A 396 5.89 -33.43 -2.95
C GLY A 396 6.57 -32.34 -2.12
N ASN A 397 5.77 -31.37 -1.70
CA ASN A 397 6.24 -30.21 -0.93
C ASN A 397 5.88 -30.30 0.57
N GLN A 398 5.32 -31.42 1.02
CA GLN A 398 4.97 -31.67 2.42
C GLN A 398 6.23 -31.81 3.29
N LEU A 399 6.25 -31.12 4.44
CA LEU A 399 7.35 -31.25 5.41
C LEU A 399 7.32 -32.64 6.03
N LYS A 400 8.42 -33.39 5.96
CA LYS A 400 8.52 -34.71 6.57
C LYS A 400 9.15 -34.63 7.96
N ALA A 401 10.27 -33.93 8.07
CA ALA A 401 11.01 -33.80 9.32
C ALA A 401 11.86 -32.52 9.35
N THR A 402 12.22 -32.07 10.54
CA THR A 402 13.25 -31.06 10.78
C THR A 402 14.39 -31.64 11.60
N SER A 403 15.57 -31.05 11.54
CA SER A 403 16.70 -31.48 12.37
C SER A 403 16.52 -31.04 13.83
N ASP A 404 16.94 -31.91 14.75
CA ASP A 404 17.31 -31.56 16.13
C ASP A 404 18.82 -31.20 16.18
N PRO A 405 19.30 -30.40 17.15
CA PRO A 405 20.74 -30.14 17.32
C PRO A 405 21.67 -31.37 17.38
N LEU A 406 21.16 -32.57 17.70
CA LEU A 406 21.95 -33.82 17.70
C LEU A 406 22.01 -34.53 16.34
N ASP A 407 21.20 -34.14 15.37
CA ASP A 407 21.15 -34.75 14.05
C ASP A 407 22.32 -34.27 13.17
N ASP A 408 22.65 -35.04 12.13
CA ASP A 408 23.61 -34.60 11.12
C ASP A 408 22.92 -33.60 10.17
N ILE A 409 23.24 -32.31 10.33
CA ILE A 409 22.61 -31.25 9.56
C ILE A 409 22.79 -31.40 8.05
N ASP A 410 23.84 -32.10 7.60
CA ASP A 410 24.15 -32.30 6.18
C ASP A 410 23.52 -33.58 5.61
N ASP A 411 22.87 -34.41 6.43
CA ASP A 411 22.12 -35.60 6.01
C ASP A 411 20.64 -35.54 6.44
N PRO A 412 19.73 -35.11 5.53
CA PRO A 412 18.28 -35.03 5.80
C PRO A 412 17.61 -36.35 6.18
N LEU A 413 18.27 -37.50 5.97
CA LEU A 413 17.75 -38.81 6.41
C LEU A 413 17.87 -39.01 7.92
N THR A 414 18.73 -38.23 8.59
CA THR A 414 18.95 -38.32 10.05
C THR A 414 17.96 -37.48 10.86
N TYR A 415 17.21 -36.57 10.22
CA TYR A 415 16.34 -35.61 10.89
C TYR A 415 15.26 -36.31 11.71
N SER A 416 15.28 -36.10 13.02
CA SER A 416 14.55 -36.88 14.01
C SER A 416 13.24 -36.26 14.48
N VAL A 417 12.90 -35.05 14.01
CA VAL A 417 11.73 -34.28 14.45
C VAL A 417 10.61 -34.34 13.38
N PRO A 418 9.61 -35.23 13.51
CA PRO A 418 8.68 -35.55 12.41
C PRO A 418 7.46 -34.61 12.32
N TYR A 419 6.88 -34.57 11.12
CA TYR A 419 5.58 -33.95 10.83
C TYR A 419 4.75 -34.92 9.99
N THR A 420 3.46 -35.02 10.26
CA THR A 420 2.54 -35.89 9.52
C THR A 420 1.48 -35.08 8.81
N HIS A 421 0.96 -35.60 7.70
CA HIS A 421 -0.05 -34.94 6.88
C HIS A 421 -1.20 -35.92 6.57
N ASP A 422 -2.38 -35.40 6.31
CA ASP A 422 -3.49 -36.19 5.75
C ASP A 422 -3.41 -36.30 4.21
N ALA A 423 -4.37 -36.97 3.59
CA ALA A 423 -4.42 -37.17 2.14
C ALA A 423 -4.59 -35.87 1.32
N HIS A 424 -5.05 -34.79 1.95
CA HIS A 424 -5.18 -33.46 1.35
C HIS A 424 -3.99 -32.55 1.72
N GLY A 425 -2.97 -33.10 2.37
CA GLY A 425 -1.75 -32.38 2.72
C GLY A 425 -1.92 -31.39 3.86
N ASN A 426 -2.92 -31.56 4.71
CA ASN A 426 -3.04 -30.79 5.95
C ASN A 426 -2.16 -31.43 7.03
N MET A 427 -1.37 -30.64 7.75
CA MET A 427 -0.50 -31.16 8.81
C MET A 427 -1.33 -31.66 10.00
N THR A 428 -1.19 -32.94 10.36
CA THR A 428 -1.98 -33.62 11.40
C THR A 428 -1.24 -33.76 12.72
N ALA A 429 0.09 -33.64 12.72
CA ALA A 429 0.88 -33.60 13.94
C ALA A 429 2.17 -32.80 13.72
N MET A 430 2.61 -32.14 14.79
CA MET A 430 3.91 -31.48 14.87
C MET A 430 4.46 -31.60 16.30
N PRO A 431 5.77 -31.47 16.51
CA PRO A 431 6.41 -31.72 17.81
C PRO A 431 5.84 -30.85 18.94
N THR A 432 5.45 -29.62 18.61
CA THR A 432 4.93 -28.64 19.54
C THR A 432 3.43 -28.80 19.83
N ILE A 433 2.73 -29.63 19.06
CA ILE A 433 1.30 -29.94 19.21
C ILE A 433 1.14 -31.46 19.16
N PRO A 434 1.61 -32.18 20.20
CA PRO A 434 1.75 -33.63 20.17
C PRO A 434 0.42 -34.38 20.23
N GLY A 435 -0.67 -33.74 20.72
CA GLY A 435 -2.02 -34.30 20.65
C GLY A 435 -2.66 -34.18 19.26
N GLY A 436 -1.99 -33.48 18.34
CA GLY A 436 -2.34 -33.42 16.93
C GLY A 436 -3.26 -32.25 16.55
N LEU A 437 -3.53 -32.19 15.25
CA LEU A 437 -4.35 -31.21 14.56
C LEU A 437 -5.41 -31.99 13.77
N THR A 438 -6.69 -31.66 13.97
CA THR A 438 -7.78 -32.24 13.18
C THR A 438 -8.37 -31.19 12.25
N TRP A 439 -8.77 -31.63 11.06
CA TRP A 439 -9.24 -30.78 9.98
C TRP A 439 -10.66 -31.16 9.62
N ASP A 440 -11.45 -30.17 9.20
CA ASP A 440 -12.79 -30.42 8.69
C ASP A 440 -12.77 -30.80 7.19
N ASP A 441 -13.96 -30.99 6.65
CA ASP A 441 -14.17 -31.42 5.27
C ASP A 441 -13.79 -30.37 4.23
N ASP A 442 -13.65 -29.11 4.65
CA ASP A 442 -13.21 -27.97 3.84
C ASP A 442 -11.72 -27.67 4.01
N ASP A 443 -10.96 -28.57 4.65
CA ASP A 443 -9.53 -28.43 4.93
C ASP A 443 -9.22 -27.23 5.86
N ARG A 444 -10.15 -26.90 6.78
CA ARG A 444 -9.96 -25.88 7.83
C ARG A 444 -9.64 -26.55 9.16
N LEU A 445 -8.77 -25.93 9.98
CA LEU A 445 -8.34 -26.49 11.25
C LEU A 445 -9.51 -26.53 12.23
N GLN A 446 -10.04 -27.72 12.53
CA GLN A 446 -11.21 -27.90 13.40
C GLN A 446 -10.81 -27.97 14.88
N SER A 447 -9.69 -28.63 15.20
CA SER A 447 -9.22 -28.67 16.58
C SER A 447 -7.72 -28.91 16.70
N SER A 448 -7.17 -28.51 17.84
CA SER A 448 -5.77 -28.71 18.22
C SER A 448 -5.66 -29.19 19.67
N ASP A 449 -4.78 -30.15 19.91
CA ASP A 449 -4.46 -30.67 21.25
C ASP A 449 -2.97 -30.38 21.56
N ALA A 450 -2.74 -29.16 22.07
CA ALA A 450 -1.41 -28.62 22.32
C ALA A 450 -0.90 -28.93 23.74
N ILE A 451 0.40 -28.73 23.97
CA ILE A 451 1.04 -28.98 25.27
C ILE A 451 0.44 -28.03 26.32
N GLY A 452 -0.29 -28.55 27.30
CA GLY A 452 -0.95 -27.73 28.32
C GLY A 452 -2.21 -28.32 28.95
N GLY A 453 -2.70 -29.46 28.44
CA GLY A 453 -3.78 -30.23 29.08
C GLY A 453 -5.18 -29.78 28.68
N GLY A 454 -5.40 -29.46 27.41
CA GLY A 454 -6.73 -29.10 26.92
C GLY A 454 -6.79 -29.10 25.41
N LYS A 455 -8.00 -29.23 24.88
CA LYS A 455 -8.28 -29.24 23.44
C LYS A 455 -8.94 -27.93 23.04
N THR A 456 -8.44 -27.31 21.97
CA THR A 456 -9.04 -26.10 21.41
C THR A 456 -9.80 -26.44 20.14
N TYR A 457 -11.03 -25.96 20.03
CA TYR A 457 -11.91 -26.11 18.87
C TYR A 457 -12.09 -24.77 18.15
N TYR A 458 -12.16 -24.82 16.83
CA TYR A 458 -12.34 -23.65 15.97
C TYR A 458 -13.57 -23.88 15.08
N VAL A 459 -14.45 -22.89 15.02
CA VAL A 459 -15.70 -22.96 14.24
C VAL A 459 -15.70 -21.84 13.21
N TYR A 460 -16.03 -22.21 11.96
CA TYR A 460 -15.99 -21.33 10.80
C TYR A 460 -17.39 -21.14 10.21
N ASP A 461 -17.64 -19.96 9.67
CA ASP A 461 -18.84 -19.65 8.91
C ASP A 461 -18.84 -20.26 7.50
N GLY A 462 -19.95 -20.09 6.78
CA GLY A 462 -20.08 -20.56 5.40
C GLY A 462 -19.12 -19.90 4.40
N ALA A 463 -18.44 -18.82 4.78
CA ALA A 463 -17.39 -18.17 4.00
C ALA A 463 -15.96 -18.60 4.43
N GLY A 464 -15.85 -19.51 5.40
CA GLY A 464 -14.57 -20.00 5.92
C GLY A 464 -13.90 -19.08 6.94
N GLN A 465 -14.58 -18.03 7.43
CA GLN A 465 -14.05 -17.17 8.47
C GLN A 465 -14.31 -17.75 9.86
N ARG A 466 -13.30 -17.70 10.73
CA ARG A 466 -13.39 -18.18 12.11
C ARG A 466 -14.30 -17.27 12.92
N VAL A 467 -15.38 -17.80 13.46
CA VAL A 467 -16.37 -17.05 14.28
C VAL A 467 -16.39 -17.46 15.75
N ARG A 468 -15.78 -18.61 16.10
CA ARG A 468 -15.70 -19.08 17.49
C ARG A 468 -14.42 -19.89 17.72
N LYS A 469 -13.80 -19.69 18.88
CA LYS A 469 -12.71 -20.51 19.44
C LYS A 469 -13.08 -20.94 20.86
N VAL A 470 -12.96 -22.23 21.18
CA VAL A 470 -13.32 -22.79 22.49
C VAL A 470 -12.19 -23.67 23.01
N HIS A 471 -11.64 -23.35 24.18
CA HIS A 471 -10.66 -24.18 24.87
C HIS A 471 -11.34 -24.98 25.98
N VAL A 472 -11.26 -26.31 25.88
CA VAL A 472 -11.68 -27.22 26.94
C VAL A 472 -10.48 -27.77 27.68
N ASN A 473 -10.56 -27.82 29.00
CA ASN A 473 -9.52 -28.44 29.83
C ASN A 473 -9.58 -29.99 29.78
N LEU A 474 -8.65 -30.68 30.45
CA LEU A 474 -8.61 -32.15 30.53
C LEU A 474 -9.91 -32.80 31.01
N SER A 475 -10.75 -32.09 31.78
CA SER A 475 -12.03 -32.63 32.24
C SER A 475 -13.16 -32.52 31.21
N GLY A 476 -12.89 -31.91 30.05
CA GLY A 476 -13.83 -31.75 28.93
C GLY A 476 -14.69 -30.49 29.01
N SER A 477 -14.39 -29.60 29.94
CA SER A 477 -15.20 -28.42 30.21
C SER A 477 -14.59 -27.15 29.66
N ILE A 478 -15.46 -26.25 29.20
CA ILE A 478 -15.08 -24.96 28.66
C ILE A 478 -14.39 -24.16 29.77
N SER A 479 -13.14 -23.80 29.51
CA SER A 479 -12.35 -22.93 30.38
C SER A 479 -12.24 -21.53 29.79
N GLN A 480 -12.09 -21.45 28.46
CA GLN A 480 -11.97 -20.19 27.73
C GLN A 480 -12.77 -20.28 26.43
N GLN A 481 -13.40 -19.17 26.05
CA GLN A 481 -14.12 -19.03 24.79
C GLN A 481 -13.87 -17.64 24.19
N ARG A 482 -13.76 -17.58 22.88
CA ARG A 482 -13.71 -16.34 22.12
C ARG A 482 -14.70 -16.38 20.98
N LEU A 483 -15.47 -15.31 20.80
CA LEU A 483 -16.41 -15.14 19.71
C LEU A 483 -15.97 -13.97 18.84
N TYR A 484 -15.97 -14.17 17.52
CA TYR A 484 -15.61 -13.14 16.54
C TYR A 484 -16.85 -12.75 15.74
N VAL A 485 -17.26 -11.48 15.83
CA VAL A 485 -18.44 -10.94 15.15
C VAL A 485 -18.05 -9.64 14.45
N GLY A 486 -17.51 -9.78 13.23
CA GLY A 486 -17.05 -8.64 12.43
C GLY A 486 -15.95 -7.85 13.16
N SER A 487 -16.22 -6.57 13.41
CA SER A 487 -15.27 -5.67 14.10
C SER A 487 -15.33 -5.75 15.63
N TRP A 488 -16.10 -6.68 16.20
CA TRP A 488 -16.22 -6.88 17.65
C TRP A 488 -15.96 -8.34 18.01
N GLU A 489 -15.35 -8.55 19.17
CA GLU A 489 -15.15 -9.88 19.73
C GLU A 489 -15.37 -9.86 21.26
N THR A 490 -15.73 -11.00 21.83
CA THR A 490 -15.78 -11.22 23.29
C THR A 490 -14.90 -12.39 23.67
N TYR A 491 -14.18 -12.24 24.78
CA TYR A 491 -13.38 -13.26 25.44
C TYR A 491 -13.96 -13.57 26.80
N ARG A 492 -14.26 -14.85 27.04
CA ARG A 492 -14.91 -15.35 28.24
C ARG A 492 -14.03 -16.41 28.89
N GLU A 493 -13.73 -16.25 30.18
CA GLU A 493 -13.13 -17.29 31.02
C GLU A 493 -14.15 -17.77 32.05
N HIS A 494 -14.18 -19.07 32.34
CA HIS A 494 -15.15 -19.69 33.25
C HIS A 494 -14.49 -20.16 34.56
N LYS A 495 -15.12 -19.85 35.71
CA LYS A 495 -14.65 -20.26 37.05
C LYS A 495 -14.77 -21.76 37.31
N ASN A 496 -15.90 -22.34 36.92
CA ASN A 496 -16.24 -23.74 37.17
C ASN A 496 -16.76 -24.47 35.94
N ILE A 497 -16.25 -25.68 35.83
CA ILE A 497 -16.29 -26.66 34.74
C ILE A 497 -17.71 -27.13 34.34
N ASN A 498 -18.79 -26.82 35.07
CA ASN A 498 -20.08 -27.53 34.88
C ASN A 498 -21.37 -26.66 34.83
N THR A 499 -21.31 -25.33 34.74
CA THR A 499 -22.53 -24.50 34.60
C THR A 499 -22.32 -23.28 33.69
N THR A 500 -23.27 -23.05 32.79
CA THR A 500 -23.19 -22.13 31.64
C THR A 500 -23.11 -20.63 31.98
N ASN A 501 -23.17 -20.22 33.25
CA ASN A 501 -23.27 -18.81 33.67
C ASN A 501 -22.27 -18.37 34.77
N ASP A 502 -21.17 -19.11 35.01
CA ASP A 502 -20.16 -18.77 36.03
C ASP A 502 -18.87 -18.21 35.38
N LEU A 503 -18.97 -17.02 34.77
CA LEU A 503 -17.83 -16.33 34.16
C LEU A 503 -16.89 -15.79 35.25
N ASP A 504 -15.59 -15.97 35.07
CA ASP A 504 -14.54 -15.30 35.85
C ASP A 504 -14.13 -13.98 35.21
N LEU A 505 -14.03 -13.97 33.88
CA LEU A 505 -13.65 -12.81 33.09
C LEU A 505 -14.54 -12.75 31.86
N ASP A 506 -15.03 -11.55 31.55
CA ASP A 506 -15.59 -11.22 30.24
C ASP A 506 -14.94 -9.92 29.77
N ARG A 507 -14.26 -10.00 28.63
CA ARG A 507 -13.58 -8.88 28.00
C ARG A 507 -14.03 -8.78 26.56
N GLU A 508 -14.72 -7.69 26.28
CA GLU A 508 -15.12 -7.33 24.92
C GLU A 508 -14.02 -6.47 24.28
N THR A 509 -13.81 -6.64 22.99
CA THR A 509 -12.81 -5.89 22.21
C THR A 509 -13.44 -5.37 20.93
N LEU A 510 -13.37 -4.07 20.73
CA LEU A 510 -13.78 -3.40 19.50
C LEU A 510 -12.54 -3.10 18.64
N HIS A 511 -12.60 -3.49 17.37
CA HIS A 511 -11.56 -3.23 16.38
C HIS A 511 -11.93 -2.01 15.55
N VAL A 512 -11.17 -0.94 15.73
CA VAL A 512 -11.32 0.27 14.93
C VAL A 512 -10.34 0.22 13.76
N HIS A 513 -10.88 0.31 12.55
CA HIS A 513 -10.13 0.27 11.30
C HIS A 513 -10.19 1.62 10.59
N ASP A 514 -9.14 1.90 9.83
CA ASP A 514 -9.07 2.99 8.84
C ASP A 514 -8.98 2.41 7.40
N ASP A 515 -8.59 3.22 6.42
CA ASP A 515 -8.45 2.81 5.01
C ASP A 515 -7.26 1.88 4.70
N HIS A 516 -6.37 1.57 5.66
CA HIS A 516 -5.22 0.68 5.51
C HIS A 516 -5.27 -0.53 6.47
N GLY A 517 -6.11 -0.51 7.50
CA GLY A 517 -6.29 -1.65 8.40
C GLY A 517 -6.63 -1.24 9.82
N ARG A 518 -6.27 -2.09 10.78
CA ARG A 518 -6.56 -1.84 12.20
C ARG A 518 -5.67 -0.75 12.76
N VAL A 519 -6.27 0.27 13.36
CA VAL A 519 -5.56 1.40 14.00
C VAL A 519 -5.69 1.43 15.51
N CYS A 520 -6.77 0.89 16.06
CA CYS A 520 -6.98 0.86 17.49
C CYS A 520 -7.79 -0.36 17.91
N LEU A 521 -7.42 -0.95 19.04
CA LEU A 521 -8.27 -1.89 19.78
C LEU A 521 -8.81 -1.16 21.01
N ILE A 522 -10.11 -1.27 21.28
CA ILE A 522 -10.71 -0.76 22.51
C ILE A 522 -11.21 -1.97 23.30
N GLU A 523 -10.51 -2.27 24.40
CA GLU A 523 -10.86 -3.38 25.29
C GLU A 523 -11.71 -2.87 26.45
N THR A 524 -12.74 -3.62 26.82
CA THR A 524 -13.63 -3.32 27.94
C THR A 524 -13.89 -4.58 28.75
N LYS A 525 -13.54 -4.58 30.05
CA LYS A 525 -13.89 -5.67 30.97
C LYS A 525 -15.32 -5.46 31.48
N THR A 526 -16.20 -6.42 31.22
CA THR A 526 -17.60 -6.42 31.67
C THR A 526 -17.83 -7.32 32.88
N VAL A 527 -16.99 -8.34 33.05
CA VAL A 527 -16.91 -9.19 34.25
C VAL A 527 -15.44 -9.31 34.65
N ASP A 528 -15.14 -9.17 35.94
CA ASP A 528 -13.77 -9.33 36.47
C ASP A 528 -13.82 -10.06 37.84
N ALA A 529 -12.94 -11.05 38.04
CA ALA A 529 -12.97 -11.97 39.18
C ALA A 529 -14.36 -12.57 39.46
N GLY A 530 -15.13 -12.79 38.38
CA GLY A 530 -16.52 -13.22 38.28
C GLY A 530 -17.54 -12.37 39.02
N ALA A 531 -17.32 -11.07 39.06
CA ALA A 531 -18.35 -10.09 39.36
C ALA A 531 -18.53 -9.14 38.15
N PRO A 532 -19.77 -8.75 37.79
CA PRO A 532 -20.00 -7.73 36.79
C PRO A 532 -19.34 -6.40 37.17
N VAL A 533 -18.65 -5.77 36.22
CA VAL A 533 -18.03 -4.45 36.41
C VAL A 533 -19.11 -3.38 36.25
N VAL A 534 -19.43 -2.68 37.35
CA VAL A 534 -20.53 -1.69 37.39
C VAL A 534 -20.27 -0.49 36.46
N ALA A 535 -19.01 -0.08 36.31
CA ALA A 535 -18.59 0.99 35.42
C ALA A 535 -17.37 0.52 34.61
N PRO A 536 -17.58 -0.20 33.50
CA PRO A 536 -16.50 -0.70 32.67
C PRO A 536 -15.62 0.44 32.16
N ALA A 537 -14.31 0.31 32.35
CA ALA A 537 -13.33 1.24 31.80
C ALA A 537 -12.86 0.73 30.43
N ASN A 538 -12.70 1.67 29.49
CA ASN A 538 -12.18 1.39 28.16
C ASN A 538 -10.66 1.53 28.17
N VAL A 539 -9.96 0.57 27.58
CA VAL A 539 -8.52 0.63 27.33
C VAL A 539 -8.29 0.70 25.83
N ALA A 540 -7.88 1.87 25.34
CA ALA A 540 -7.52 2.05 23.94
C ALA A 540 -6.06 1.64 23.70
N ARG A 541 -5.83 0.87 22.63
CA ARG A 541 -4.50 0.42 22.19
C ARG A 541 -4.31 0.83 20.74
N TYR A 542 -3.68 1.97 20.52
CA TYR A 542 -3.34 2.46 19.19
C TYR A 542 -2.20 1.63 18.61
N GLN A 543 -2.39 1.06 17.43
CA GLN A 543 -1.42 0.17 16.79
C GLN A 543 -0.69 0.90 15.66
N TYR A 544 0.64 0.93 15.72
CA TYR A 544 1.50 1.55 14.72
C TYR A 544 2.28 0.46 13.99
N SER A 545 1.94 0.30 12.72
CA SER A 545 2.46 -0.78 11.90
C SER A 545 3.58 -0.34 10.97
N ASN A 546 4.43 -1.29 10.58
CA ASN A 546 5.35 -1.08 9.47
C ASN A 546 4.65 -1.28 8.10
N HIS A 547 5.43 -1.20 7.02
CA HIS A 547 4.99 -1.45 5.64
C HIS A 547 4.22 -2.77 5.38
N LEU A 548 4.34 -3.80 6.21
CA LEU A 548 3.62 -5.07 6.06
C LEU A 548 2.31 -5.12 6.86
N GLY A 549 1.95 -4.04 7.56
CA GLY A 549 0.83 -4.05 8.51
C GLY A 549 1.18 -4.73 9.85
N THR A 550 2.44 -5.14 10.05
CA THR A 550 2.91 -5.70 11.33
C THR A 550 2.88 -4.63 12.41
N ALA A 551 2.10 -4.86 13.47
CA ALA A 551 2.00 -3.94 14.61
C ALA A 551 3.29 -4.00 15.42
N ASN A 552 4.19 -3.03 15.25
CA ASN A 552 5.47 -2.99 15.96
C ASN A 552 5.34 -2.27 17.32
N LEU A 553 4.51 -1.24 17.39
CA LEU A 553 4.35 -0.38 18.55
C LEU A 553 2.87 -0.25 18.93
N GLU A 554 2.58 -0.29 20.23
CA GLU A 554 1.27 0.04 20.78
C GLU A 554 1.39 1.21 21.77
N LEU A 555 0.54 2.22 21.59
CA LEU A 555 0.41 3.34 22.52
C LEU A 555 -0.99 3.36 23.16
N ASP A 556 -1.10 3.92 24.37
CA ASP A 556 -2.37 4.13 25.04
C ASP A 556 -3.08 5.43 24.61
N ASP A 557 -4.16 5.78 25.29
CA ASP A 557 -4.99 6.96 25.05
C ASP A 557 -4.30 8.29 25.37
N VAL A 558 -3.20 8.27 26.14
CA VAL A 558 -2.34 9.42 26.42
C VAL A 558 -0.99 9.35 25.69
N ALA A 559 -0.89 8.45 24.71
CA ALA A 559 0.28 8.21 23.87
C ALA A 559 1.53 7.68 24.61
N GLU A 560 1.35 7.03 25.75
CA GLU A 560 2.41 6.28 26.42
C GLU A 560 2.57 4.87 25.84
N VAL A 561 3.81 4.35 25.87
CA VAL A 561 4.14 3.07 25.25
C VAL A 561 3.55 1.92 26.09
N ILE A 562 2.71 1.11 25.46
CA ILE A 562 2.18 -0.14 26.02
C ILE A 562 3.12 -1.29 25.68
N SER A 563 3.45 -1.45 24.41
CA SER A 563 4.29 -2.55 23.93
C SER A 563 5.10 -2.16 22.71
N TYR A 564 6.27 -2.79 22.58
CA TYR A 564 7.13 -2.70 21.40
C TYR A 564 7.64 -4.09 21.04
N GLU A 565 7.59 -4.44 19.76
CA GLU A 565 7.93 -5.77 19.27
C GLU A 565 8.61 -5.70 17.89
N GLU A 566 9.75 -6.38 17.77
CA GLU A 566 10.47 -6.60 16.51
C GLU A 566 10.35 -8.07 16.11
N PHE A 567 10.48 -8.33 14.80
CA PHE A 567 10.29 -9.64 14.22
C PHE A 567 11.47 -9.99 13.32
N HIS A 568 11.87 -11.26 13.34
CA HIS A 568 12.62 -11.88 12.26
C HIS A 568 11.80 -11.85 10.97
N PRO A 569 12.45 -11.99 9.79
CA PRO A 569 11.80 -11.84 8.50
C PRO A 569 10.55 -12.68 8.29
N TYR A 570 10.51 -13.90 8.85
CA TYR A 570 9.41 -14.84 8.70
C TYR A 570 8.39 -14.79 9.86
N GLY A 571 8.49 -13.80 10.75
CA GLY A 571 7.45 -13.49 11.73
C GLY A 571 7.60 -14.07 13.13
N THR A 572 8.70 -14.78 13.44
CA THR A 572 9.06 -15.03 14.84
C THR A 572 9.53 -13.73 15.48
N SER A 573 9.13 -13.44 16.71
CA SER A 573 9.60 -12.22 17.39
C SER A 573 11.14 -12.29 17.58
N SER A 574 11.84 -11.16 17.44
CA SER A 574 13.28 -11.03 17.73
C SER A 574 13.52 -10.23 19.02
N TYR A 575 12.59 -9.33 19.34
CA TYR A 575 12.61 -8.53 20.56
C TYR A 575 11.18 -8.21 20.97
N ARG A 576 10.88 -8.24 22.27
CA ARG A 576 9.56 -7.88 22.78
C ARG A 576 9.69 -7.20 24.15
N ALA A 577 9.22 -5.96 24.22
CA ALA A 577 9.10 -5.19 25.44
C ALA A 577 7.63 -4.84 25.69
N ALA A 578 7.20 -4.87 26.95
CA ALA A 578 5.88 -4.45 27.38
C ALA A 578 5.98 -3.71 28.71
N ASN A 579 5.12 -2.72 28.92
CA ASN A 579 5.06 -1.99 30.17
C ASN A 579 4.38 -2.85 31.25
N SER A 580 5.12 -3.24 32.28
CA SER A 580 4.61 -4.09 33.38
C SER A 580 3.64 -3.39 34.33
N ALA A 581 3.58 -2.05 34.31
CA ALA A 581 2.66 -1.28 35.13
C ALA A 581 1.26 -1.16 34.51
N ILE A 582 1.12 -1.47 33.22
CA ILE A 582 -0.17 -1.52 32.54
C ILE A 582 -0.68 -2.95 32.65
N GLU A 583 -1.93 -3.12 33.10
CA GLU A 583 -2.59 -4.42 33.08
C GLU A 583 -2.86 -4.79 31.60
N VAL A 584 -1.91 -5.48 30.98
CA VAL A 584 -1.91 -5.74 29.54
C VAL A 584 -2.41 -7.16 29.29
N SER A 585 -3.57 -7.28 28.63
CA SER A 585 -3.93 -8.49 27.91
C SER A 585 -2.80 -8.83 26.92
N ALA A 586 -2.47 -10.11 26.74
CA ALA A 586 -1.41 -10.46 25.81
C ALA A 586 -1.73 -9.88 24.42
N LYS A 587 -0.77 -9.16 23.82
CA LYS A 587 -0.90 -8.68 22.44
C LYS A 587 -1.15 -9.87 21.51
N ARG A 588 -2.30 -9.89 20.84
CA ARG A 588 -2.75 -11.01 19.99
C ARG A 588 -2.46 -10.79 18.51
N TYR A 589 -2.73 -9.59 18.03
CA TYR A 589 -2.49 -9.21 16.63
C TYR A 589 -1.08 -8.66 16.46
N ARG A 590 -0.25 -9.38 15.71
CA ARG A 590 1.21 -9.17 15.70
C ARG A 590 1.76 -9.03 14.28
N TYR A 591 2.42 -10.07 13.78
CA TYR A 591 3.04 -10.12 12.47
C TYR A 591 1.97 -10.01 11.38
N THR A 592 2.15 -9.07 10.45
CA THR A 592 1.21 -8.77 9.34
C THR A 592 -0.22 -8.45 9.78
N GLY A 593 -0.41 -8.03 11.04
CA GLY A 593 -1.72 -7.71 11.61
C GLY A 593 -2.58 -8.91 12.03
N GLN A 594 -2.04 -10.13 11.88
CA GLN A 594 -2.76 -11.39 12.08
C GLN A 594 -2.75 -11.84 13.54
N GLU A 595 -3.80 -12.57 13.93
CA GLU A 595 -3.91 -13.14 15.26
C GLU A 595 -2.95 -14.33 15.41
N ARG A 596 -2.07 -14.28 16.40
CA ARG A 596 -1.29 -15.44 16.83
C ARG A 596 -2.05 -16.17 17.93
N ASP A 597 -2.49 -17.38 17.67
CA ASP A 597 -3.14 -18.23 18.66
C ASP A 597 -2.15 -18.59 19.77
N GLU A 598 -2.55 -18.41 21.02
CA GLU A 598 -1.70 -18.62 22.20
C GLU A 598 -1.45 -20.10 22.45
N GLU A 599 -2.44 -20.93 22.13
CA GLU A 599 -2.46 -22.36 22.39
C GLU A 599 -1.56 -23.13 21.42
N THR A 600 -1.43 -22.65 20.18
CA THR A 600 -0.70 -23.35 19.11
C THR A 600 0.50 -22.58 18.57
N GLY A 601 0.60 -21.28 18.87
CA GLY A 601 1.60 -20.39 18.29
C GLY A 601 1.34 -19.99 16.84
N LEU A 602 0.40 -20.64 16.15
CA LEU A 602 0.11 -20.44 14.74
C LEU A 602 -0.54 -19.07 14.52
N ALA A 603 -0.25 -18.43 13.39
CA ALA A 603 -0.95 -17.24 12.96
C ALA A 603 -2.15 -17.62 12.10
N TYR A 604 -3.34 -17.12 12.44
CA TYR A 604 -4.56 -17.31 11.66
C TYR A 604 -4.64 -16.22 10.58
N HIS A 605 -4.69 -16.63 9.30
CA HIS A 605 -4.77 -15.72 8.16
C HIS A 605 -6.10 -15.89 7.40
N GLY A 606 -7.21 -16.27 8.03
CA GLY A 606 -8.47 -16.49 7.31
C GLY A 606 -8.58 -17.90 6.73
N ALA A 607 -8.01 -18.14 5.54
CA ALA A 607 -8.12 -19.45 4.88
C ALA A 607 -7.12 -20.50 5.39
N ARG A 608 -5.97 -20.07 5.93
CA ARG A 608 -4.89 -20.96 6.38
C ARG A 608 -4.27 -20.51 7.69
N TYR A 609 -3.54 -21.45 8.30
CA TYR A 609 -2.68 -21.20 9.46
C TYR A 609 -1.21 -21.20 9.05
N TYR A 610 -0.50 -20.15 9.45
CA TYR A 610 0.92 -19.98 9.21
C TYR A 610 1.72 -20.38 10.45
N ALA A 611 2.84 -21.08 10.26
CA ALA A 611 3.80 -21.42 11.32
C ALA A 611 5.07 -20.57 11.17
N PRO A 612 5.19 -19.41 11.86
CA PRO A 612 6.34 -18.51 11.71
C PRO A 612 7.69 -19.17 11.97
N TRP A 613 7.75 -20.11 12.93
CA TRP A 613 8.99 -20.82 13.24
C TRP A 613 9.41 -21.83 12.17
N LEU A 614 8.49 -22.27 11.30
CA LEU A 614 8.79 -23.14 10.15
C LEU A 614 8.87 -22.37 8.83
N CYS A 615 8.61 -21.06 8.84
CA CYS A 615 8.61 -20.20 7.66
C CYS A 615 7.62 -20.65 6.55
N ARG A 616 6.51 -21.32 6.92
CA ARG A 616 5.58 -21.93 5.95
C ARG A 616 4.15 -22.11 6.46
N TRP A 617 3.24 -22.36 5.52
CA TRP A 617 1.87 -22.79 5.81
C TRP A 617 1.82 -24.24 6.30
N ILE A 618 0.84 -24.57 7.15
CA ILE A 618 0.62 -25.94 7.66
C ILE A 618 -0.45 -26.73 6.87
N ALA A 619 -1.05 -26.11 5.87
CA ALA A 619 -2.01 -26.72 4.94
C ALA A 619 -1.71 -26.24 3.51
N ALA A 620 -2.07 -27.07 2.52
CA ALA A 620 -1.91 -26.72 1.11
C ALA A 620 -2.80 -25.53 0.75
N ASP A 621 -2.36 -24.71 -0.22
CA ASP A 621 -3.15 -23.59 -0.72
C ASP A 621 -4.50 -24.07 -1.29
N PRO A 622 -5.65 -23.56 -0.77
CA PRO A 622 -6.97 -23.94 -1.25
C PRO A 622 -7.26 -23.39 -2.65
N THR A 623 -6.51 -22.38 -3.13
CA THR A 623 -6.68 -21.79 -4.46
C THR A 623 -5.82 -22.47 -5.53
N GLY A 624 -5.01 -23.46 -5.15
CA GLY A 624 -4.15 -24.19 -6.08
C GLY A 624 -2.79 -23.53 -6.28
N ILE A 625 -2.26 -23.60 -7.50
CA ILE A 625 -0.93 -23.07 -7.86
C ILE A 625 -0.94 -21.58 -8.26
N VAL A 626 -1.90 -20.80 -7.78
CA VAL A 626 -2.08 -19.38 -8.12
C VAL A 626 -0.89 -18.53 -7.65
N ASP A 627 -0.40 -18.78 -6.43
CA ASP A 627 0.70 -18.01 -5.83
C ASP A 627 2.09 -18.70 -5.95
N GLY A 628 2.18 -19.68 -6.84
CA GLY A 628 3.36 -20.51 -7.05
C GLY A 628 3.04 -22.00 -7.01
N ILE A 629 3.98 -22.82 -7.48
CA ILE A 629 3.76 -24.26 -7.62
C ILE A 629 3.81 -24.99 -6.27
N ALA A 630 4.71 -24.57 -5.39
CA ALA A 630 4.82 -25.11 -4.05
C ALA A 630 3.74 -24.51 -3.13
N ARG A 631 2.68 -25.29 -2.86
CA ARG A 631 1.46 -24.84 -2.18
C ARG A 631 1.59 -24.49 -0.69
N TYR A 632 2.77 -24.67 -0.12
CA TYR A 632 3.07 -24.38 1.30
C TYR A 632 3.99 -23.18 1.51
N THR A 633 4.57 -22.65 0.42
CA THR A 633 5.55 -21.58 0.49
C THR A 633 4.89 -20.29 0.95
N TYR A 634 5.49 -19.63 1.94
CA TYR A 634 5.01 -18.33 2.38
C TYR A 634 5.52 -17.23 1.44
N VAL A 635 4.59 -16.56 0.76
CA VAL A 635 4.77 -15.34 -0.04
C VAL A 635 6.00 -15.35 -0.98
N SER A 636 6.18 -16.48 -1.68
CA SER A 636 7.30 -16.73 -2.61
C SER A 636 8.69 -16.51 -2.00
N CYS A 637 8.86 -16.88 -0.72
CA CYS A 637 10.12 -16.74 0.01
C CYS A 637 10.63 -15.29 0.13
N SER A 638 9.75 -14.29 -0.01
CA SER A 638 10.11 -12.87 0.05
C SER A 638 9.27 -12.12 1.09
N PRO A 639 9.35 -12.51 2.39
CA PRO A 639 8.43 -12.06 3.44
C PRO A 639 8.63 -10.60 3.87
N ILE A 640 9.71 -9.96 3.42
CA ILE A 640 9.95 -8.52 3.62
C ILE A 640 9.25 -7.69 2.53
N ARG A 641 8.95 -8.29 1.37
CA ARG A 641 8.32 -7.57 0.25
C ARG A 641 6.80 -7.77 0.22
N PHE A 642 6.34 -8.95 0.63
CA PHE A 642 4.96 -9.36 0.53
C PHE A 642 4.43 -9.88 1.86
N HIS A 643 3.12 -9.80 2.02
CA HIS A 643 2.36 -10.49 3.06
C HIS A 643 1.14 -11.16 2.44
N ASP A 644 0.48 -12.05 3.17
CA ASP A 644 -0.74 -12.73 2.73
C ASP A 644 -1.88 -12.39 3.72
N PRO A 645 -2.83 -11.51 3.35
CA PRO A 645 -3.88 -11.05 4.27
C PRO A 645 -4.96 -12.09 4.55
N ASP A 646 -5.25 -12.95 3.58
CA ASP A 646 -6.40 -13.87 3.56
C ASP A 646 -6.00 -15.35 3.49
N GLY A 647 -4.69 -15.62 3.50
CA GLY A 647 -4.13 -16.96 3.48
C GLY A 647 -4.27 -17.62 2.12
N THR A 648 -4.49 -16.87 1.05
CA THR A 648 -4.66 -17.41 -0.32
C THR A 648 -3.75 -16.79 -1.35
N ARG A 649 -3.27 -15.56 -1.11
CA ARG A 649 -2.44 -14.85 -2.10
C ARG A 649 -1.53 -13.84 -1.44
N LYS A 650 -0.27 -13.82 -1.86
CA LYS A 650 0.62 -12.72 -1.53
C LYS A 650 0.14 -11.41 -2.17
N VAL A 651 0.25 -10.33 -1.41
CA VAL A 651 0.05 -8.96 -1.87
C VAL A 651 1.29 -8.13 -1.54
N THR A 652 1.60 -7.17 -2.42
CA THR A 652 2.60 -6.13 -2.14
C THR A 652 2.00 -5.09 -1.21
N THR A 653 2.82 -4.50 -0.33
CA THR A 653 2.47 -3.24 0.36
C THR A 653 1.92 -2.19 -0.62
N PRO A 654 0.93 -1.36 -0.26
CA PRO A 654 0.26 -0.47 -1.19
C PRO A 654 1.22 0.50 -1.90
N GLY A 655 1.38 0.33 -3.21
CA GLY A 655 1.59 1.41 -4.16
C GLY A 655 0.35 1.49 -5.05
N SER A 656 -0.36 2.63 -5.02
CA SER A 656 -1.54 3.09 -5.80
C SER A 656 -2.63 2.13 -6.30
N ASP A 657 -2.32 0.91 -6.74
CA ASP A 657 -3.25 0.02 -7.42
C ASP A 657 -4.15 -0.75 -6.43
N GLU A 658 -3.69 -0.93 -5.18
CA GLU A 658 -4.45 -1.59 -4.12
C GLU A 658 -5.49 -0.67 -3.46
N LEU A 659 -5.31 0.66 -3.51
CA LEU A 659 -6.27 1.63 -2.94
C LEU A 659 -7.64 1.55 -3.62
N MET A 660 -7.70 1.15 -4.90
CA MET A 660 -8.96 0.95 -5.61
C MET A 660 -9.65 -0.37 -5.22
N ARG A 661 -8.89 -1.39 -4.78
CA ARG A 661 -9.41 -2.67 -4.28
C ARG A 661 -9.79 -2.62 -2.79
N GLN A 662 -9.01 -1.94 -1.97
CA GLN A 662 -9.32 -1.72 -0.54
C GLN A 662 -10.46 -0.71 -0.34
N ALA A 663 -10.64 0.24 -1.26
CA ALA A 663 -11.87 1.05 -1.31
C ALA A 663 -13.13 0.22 -1.64
N LEU A 664 -12.98 -0.99 -2.22
CA LEU A 664 -14.05 -1.98 -2.32
C LEU A 664 -14.27 -2.75 -1.01
N ALA A 665 -13.22 -2.98 -0.22
CA ALA A 665 -13.32 -3.63 1.10
C ALA A 665 -13.93 -2.72 2.20
N LEU A 666 -13.94 -1.41 1.99
CA LEU A 666 -14.72 -0.43 2.79
C LEU A 666 -16.22 -0.41 2.43
N GLN A 667 -16.68 -1.24 1.49
CA GLN A 667 -18.09 -1.38 1.10
C GLN A 667 -18.78 -2.49 1.92
N GLY A 668 -18.88 -2.30 3.24
CA GLY A 668 -19.63 -3.21 4.12
C GLY A 668 -19.07 -4.64 4.19
N PRO A 669 -19.76 -5.55 4.90
CA PRO A 669 -19.34 -6.94 4.95
C PRO A 669 -19.36 -7.52 3.52
N PRO A 670 -18.38 -8.35 3.12
CA PRO A 670 -18.59 -9.18 1.95
C PRO A 670 -19.87 -9.98 2.23
N LEU A 671 -20.93 -9.73 1.46
CA LEU A 671 -21.94 -10.76 1.28
C LEU A 671 -21.17 -12.00 0.87
N SER A 672 -21.40 -13.11 1.57
CA SER A 672 -20.86 -14.39 1.15
C SER A 672 -21.38 -14.63 -0.26
N SER A 673 -20.56 -14.29 -1.26
CA SER A 673 -20.77 -14.78 -2.61
C SER A 673 -20.39 -16.25 -2.52
N THR A 674 -21.33 -17.07 -2.06
CA THR A 674 -21.28 -18.53 -2.07
C THR A 674 -21.41 -19.05 -3.50
N ASN A 675 -20.62 -18.50 -4.41
CA ASN A 675 -20.22 -19.27 -5.56
C ASN A 675 -19.22 -20.27 -4.98
N GLY A 676 -19.66 -21.50 -4.74
CA GLY A 676 -18.81 -22.64 -4.40
C GLY A 676 -17.85 -23.03 -5.54
N ALA A 677 -17.30 -22.05 -6.26
CA ALA A 677 -16.09 -22.18 -7.04
C ALA A 677 -14.95 -21.67 -6.15
N ALA A 678 -13.79 -22.31 -6.23
CA ALA A 678 -12.56 -21.69 -5.78
C ALA A 678 -12.47 -20.25 -6.34
N PRO A 679 -11.70 -19.34 -5.72
CA PRO A 679 -11.48 -17.97 -6.23
C PRO A 679 -10.90 -17.87 -7.66
N SER A 680 -10.74 -18.98 -8.39
CA SER A 680 -10.10 -19.07 -9.70
C SER A 680 -10.89 -18.43 -10.85
N ASP A 681 -12.22 -18.31 -10.77
CA ASP A 681 -13.02 -18.09 -11.99
C ASP A 681 -13.55 -16.66 -12.19
N LEU A 682 -13.16 -15.69 -11.34
CA LEU A 682 -13.56 -14.27 -11.47
C LEU A 682 -12.40 -13.30 -11.70
N LEU A 683 -11.16 -13.79 -11.91
CA LEU A 683 -9.97 -12.94 -12.13
C LEU A 683 -9.13 -13.31 -13.36
N ALA A 684 -9.73 -13.90 -14.40
CA ALA A 684 -9.10 -13.93 -15.72
C ALA A 684 -9.20 -12.53 -16.38
N ILE A 685 -8.30 -11.61 -16.01
CA ILE A 685 -7.93 -10.51 -16.90
C ILE A 685 -7.10 -11.14 -18.02
N PRO A 686 -7.50 -11.07 -19.30
CA PRO A 686 -6.64 -11.55 -20.38
C PRO A 686 -5.33 -10.77 -20.38
N ASP A 687 -4.19 -11.47 -20.38
CA ASP A 687 -2.80 -10.96 -20.36
C ASP A 687 -2.38 -10.17 -21.62
N ASN A 688 -3.33 -9.53 -22.30
CA ASN A 688 -3.13 -8.89 -23.59
C ASN A 688 -3.13 -7.37 -23.41
N GLY A 689 -2.02 -6.81 -22.92
CA GLY A 689 -1.82 -5.37 -22.69
C GLY A 689 -1.83 -4.46 -23.93
N ARG A 690 -2.80 -4.58 -24.85
CA ARG A 690 -2.92 -3.73 -26.05
C ARG A 690 -4.31 -3.20 -26.42
N ASP A 691 -5.38 -3.50 -25.69
CA ASP A 691 -6.74 -3.03 -26.05
C ASP A 691 -7.37 -1.96 -25.13
N TRP A 692 -6.74 -1.59 -24.01
CA TRP A 692 -7.31 -0.66 -23.02
C TRP A 692 -7.62 0.76 -23.53
N VAL A 693 -6.91 1.22 -24.57
CA VAL A 693 -7.08 2.58 -25.13
C VAL A 693 -8.40 2.75 -25.89
N LYS A 694 -8.95 1.67 -26.46
CA LYS A 694 -10.19 1.73 -27.24
C LYS A 694 -11.43 1.68 -26.35
N ASP A 695 -11.40 0.87 -25.29
CA ASP A 695 -12.53 0.73 -24.36
C ASP A 695 -12.69 1.96 -23.45
N TYR A 696 -11.58 2.61 -23.07
CA TYR A 696 -11.62 3.86 -22.32
C TYR A 696 -12.30 5.00 -23.11
N ALA A 697 -12.02 5.10 -24.42
CA ALA A 697 -12.63 6.13 -25.28
C ALA A 697 -14.14 5.92 -25.51
N VAL A 698 -14.61 4.66 -25.50
CA VAL A 698 -16.03 4.32 -25.61
C VAL A 698 -16.76 4.57 -24.28
N ALA A 699 -16.13 4.26 -23.15
CA ALA A 699 -16.65 4.56 -21.81
C ALA A 699 -16.78 6.07 -21.57
N GLN A 700 -15.80 6.87 -22.02
CA GLN A 700 -15.83 8.33 -21.90
C GLN A 700 -17.01 8.95 -22.69
N LYS A 701 -17.26 8.48 -23.92
CA LYS A 701 -18.40 8.94 -24.74
C LYS A 701 -19.76 8.56 -24.14
N ARG A 702 -19.88 7.40 -23.49
CA ARG A 702 -21.10 6.98 -22.78
C ARG A 702 -21.32 7.80 -21.50
N GLY A 703 -20.25 8.15 -20.78
CA GLY A 703 -20.30 9.03 -19.61
C GLY A 703 -20.75 10.45 -19.94
N GLU A 704 -20.23 11.04 -21.03
CA GLU A 704 -20.62 12.37 -21.49
C GLU A 704 -22.11 12.45 -21.89
N ALA A 705 -22.62 11.41 -22.56
CA ALA A 705 -24.04 11.32 -22.92
C ALA A 705 -24.96 11.19 -21.69
N ALA A 706 -24.53 10.45 -20.66
CA ALA A 706 -25.29 10.30 -19.40
C ALA A 706 -25.34 11.62 -18.61
N ILE A 707 -24.24 12.37 -18.56
CA ILE A 707 -24.17 13.69 -17.90
C ILE A 707 -25.09 14.70 -18.59
N GLN A 708 -25.17 14.66 -19.93
CA GLN A 708 -26.03 15.55 -20.70
C GLN A 708 -27.52 15.25 -20.44
N LYS A 709 -27.91 13.97 -20.41
CA LYS A 709 -29.28 13.54 -20.08
C LYS A 709 -29.68 13.89 -18.65
N HIS A 710 -28.76 13.82 -17.70
CA HIS A 710 -29.01 14.22 -16.31
C HIS A 710 -29.24 15.74 -16.17
N ARG A 711 -28.49 16.58 -16.92
CA ARG A 711 -28.74 18.03 -16.97
C ARG A 711 -30.10 18.39 -17.56
N GLU A 712 -30.55 17.69 -18.59
CA GLU A 712 -31.88 17.90 -19.18
C GLU A 712 -33.00 17.58 -18.20
N LEU A 713 -32.91 16.44 -17.51
CA LEU A 713 -33.88 16.02 -16.49
C LEU A 713 -33.90 16.98 -15.29
N SER A 714 -32.74 17.47 -14.84
CA SER A 714 -32.64 18.42 -13.74
C SER A 714 -33.25 19.79 -14.10
N ASN A 715 -33.09 20.25 -15.34
CA ASN A 715 -33.72 21.48 -15.83
C ASN A 715 -35.24 21.35 -16.01
N GLN A 716 -35.74 20.17 -16.38
CA GLN A 716 -37.18 19.89 -16.43
C GLN A 716 -37.80 19.87 -15.03
N LEU A 717 -37.14 19.23 -14.07
CA LEU A 717 -37.59 19.19 -12.68
C LEU A 717 -37.64 20.60 -12.05
N GLY A 718 -36.65 21.46 -12.33
CA GLY A 718 -36.65 22.85 -11.87
C GLY A 718 -37.82 23.68 -12.40
N LYS A 719 -38.29 23.42 -13.62
CA LYS A 719 -39.47 24.11 -14.20
C LYS A 719 -40.78 23.66 -13.56
N GLU A 720 -40.92 22.37 -13.23
CA GLU A 720 -42.13 21.85 -12.60
C GLU A 720 -42.24 22.24 -11.12
N VAL A 721 -41.13 22.29 -10.39
CA VAL A 721 -41.10 22.80 -9.01
C VAL A 721 -41.48 24.29 -8.95
N ALA A 722 -40.99 25.11 -9.88
CA ALA A 722 -41.35 26.52 -9.95
C ALA A 722 -42.86 26.75 -10.24
N LYS A 723 -43.46 25.93 -11.10
CA LYS A 723 -44.92 25.95 -11.36
C LYS A 723 -45.74 25.54 -10.12
N GLY A 724 -45.26 24.57 -9.35
CA GLY A 724 -45.90 24.13 -8.11
C GLY A 724 -45.88 25.20 -7.01
N VAL A 725 -44.75 25.88 -6.84
CA VAL A 725 -44.59 26.97 -5.85
C VAL A 725 -45.43 28.19 -6.21
N ALA A 726 -45.50 28.56 -7.49
CA ALA A 726 -46.37 29.66 -7.95
C ALA A 726 -47.87 29.38 -7.70
N LYS A 727 -48.30 28.12 -7.86
CA LYS A 727 -49.68 27.69 -7.56
C LYS A 727 -50.00 27.72 -6.06
N LEU A 728 -49.05 27.40 -5.18
CA LEU A 728 -49.26 27.48 -3.73
C LEU A 728 -49.43 28.92 -3.22
N TYR A 729 -48.68 29.87 -3.80
CA TYR A 729 -48.80 31.28 -3.43
C TYR A 729 -50.11 31.93 -3.91
N ALA A 730 -50.66 31.50 -5.05
CA ALA A 730 -51.94 31.98 -5.55
C ALA A 730 -53.15 31.53 -4.70
N VAL A 731 -53.04 30.38 -4.01
CA VAL A 731 -54.12 29.85 -3.15
C VAL A 731 -54.09 30.48 -1.75
N GLY A 732 -52.89 30.83 -1.25
CA GLY A 732 -52.72 31.45 0.08
C GLY A 732 -53.21 32.90 0.19
N ALA A 733 -53.42 33.59 -0.92
CA ALA A 733 -53.89 34.98 -0.93
C ALA A 733 -55.43 35.14 -0.81
N VAL A 734 -56.20 34.04 -0.81
CA VAL A 734 -57.68 34.11 -0.90
C VAL A 734 -58.42 33.79 0.40
N ALA A 735 -57.78 33.29 1.45
CA ALA A 735 -58.48 32.92 2.69
C ALA A 735 -57.77 33.44 3.95
N GLY A 736 -58.14 34.64 4.40
CA GLY A 736 -57.92 35.05 5.79
C GLY A 736 -58.99 34.46 6.69
N LEU A 737 -58.62 33.82 7.80
CA LEU A 737 -59.39 33.73 9.06
C LEU A 737 -58.62 32.99 10.16
N THR A 738 -58.92 33.42 11.39
CA THR A 738 -58.37 33.02 12.70
C THR A 738 -59.04 31.76 13.28
N ALA A 739 -58.29 31.00 14.11
CA ALA A 739 -58.71 30.23 15.31
C ALA A 739 -58.48 28.69 15.33
N THR A 740 -57.89 28.25 16.46
CA THR A 740 -57.98 26.98 17.23
C THR A 740 -57.79 25.58 16.60
N TRP A 741 -57.03 24.77 17.35
CA TRP A 741 -56.64 23.37 17.15
C TRP A 741 -57.83 22.38 17.15
N VAL A 742 -57.93 21.46 16.18
CA VAL A 742 -58.29 20.01 16.25
C VAL A 742 -58.26 19.41 14.83
N GLY A 743 -57.44 18.37 14.63
CA GLY A 743 -57.66 17.18 13.77
C GLY A 743 -57.94 17.31 12.27
N SER A 744 -57.06 16.75 11.42
CA SER A 744 -57.47 16.02 10.19
C SER A 744 -56.34 15.16 9.60
N THR A 745 -56.44 13.86 9.90
CA THR A 745 -55.68 12.72 9.36
C THR A 745 -55.96 12.40 7.88
N ALA A 746 -56.66 13.27 7.13
CA ALA A 746 -57.08 12.98 5.75
C ALA A 746 -56.15 13.55 4.66
N VAL A 747 -55.24 14.47 4.99
CA VAL A 747 -54.29 15.06 4.03
C VAL A 747 -52.96 14.28 3.97
N VAL A 748 -52.68 13.49 5.01
CA VAL A 748 -51.44 12.69 5.11
C VAL A 748 -51.53 11.41 4.27
N GLN A 749 -52.72 10.84 4.09
CA GLN A 749 -52.91 9.61 3.31
C GLN A 749 -52.62 9.82 1.81
N THR A 750 -53.00 10.98 1.25
CA THR A 750 -52.81 11.27 -0.18
C THR A 750 -51.37 11.70 -0.52
N ALA A 751 -50.60 12.14 0.49
CA ALA A 751 -49.17 12.44 0.34
C ALA A 751 -48.29 11.19 0.51
N LEU A 752 -48.77 10.14 1.19
CA LEU A 752 -48.06 8.86 1.30
C LEU A 752 -48.14 8.01 0.02
N GLU A 753 -49.19 8.16 -0.79
CA GLU A 753 -49.39 7.37 -2.03
C GLU A 753 -48.63 7.92 -3.25
N ALA A 754 -48.00 9.09 -3.15
CA ALA A 754 -47.16 9.68 -4.20
C ALA A 754 -45.69 9.75 -3.69
N GLY A 755 -44.96 8.65 -3.88
CA GLY A 755 -43.68 8.39 -3.20
C GLY A 755 -42.57 9.44 -3.34
N GLY A 756 -41.74 9.50 -2.29
CA GLY A 756 -40.40 10.09 -2.32
C GLY A 756 -40.07 11.04 -1.16
N ALA A 757 -39.45 10.48 -0.12
CA ALA A 757 -38.64 11.11 0.93
C ALA A 757 -38.62 12.66 1.05
N LYS A 758 -39.21 13.19 2.13
CA LYS A 758 -38.59 14.11 3.12
C LYS A 758 -39.66 14.81 3.97
N ALA A 759 -40.05 14.16 5.07
CA ALA A 759 -40.69 14.82 6.21
C ALA A 759 -39.68 14.87 7.38
N LEU A 760 -38.65 15.72 7.25
CA LEU A 760 -37.75 16.02 8.36
C LEU A 760 -37.14 17.43 8.23
N VAL A 761 -37.97 18.47 8.11
CA VAL A 761 -37.57 19.89 8.38
C VAL A 761 -38.72 20.72 9.00
N ALA A 762 -39.88 20.13 9.30
CA ALA A 762 -41.07 20.91 9.67
C ALA A 762 -41.25 21.18 11.19
N GLU A 763 -40.33 20.79 12.06
CA GLU A 763 -40.44 21.11 13.50
C GLU A 763 -39.62 22.33 13.94
N THR A 764 -38.71 22.86 13.12
CA THR A 764 -37.81 23.96 13.55
C THR A 764 -38.10 25.32 12.92
N PHE A 765 -39.15 25.45 12.10
CA PHE A 765 -39.44 26.71 11.40
C PHE A 765 -40.65 27.49 11.96
N ILE A 766 -41.45 26.90 12.86
CA ILE A 766 -42.60 27.58 13.49
C ILE A 766 -42.28 27.82 14.96
N GLY A 767 -41.37 28.76 15.22
CA GLY A 767 -41.02 29.18 16.58
C GLY A 767 -40.54 30.62 16.71
N THR A 768 -40.08 31.25 15.62
CA THR A 768 -39.27 32.48 15.77
C THR A 768 -39.50 33.56 14.72
N VAL A 769 -40.73 33.73 14.23
CA VAL A 769 -41.10 34.99 13.56
C VAL A 769 -42.50 35.42 14.00
N SER A 770 -42.60 35.87 15.25
CA SER A 770 -43.61 36.85 15.66
C SER A 770 -42.86 38.14 15.97
N GLY A 771 -42.90 39.09 15.04
CA GLY A 771 -42.41 40.45 15.29
C GLY A 771 -41.74 41.12 14.08
N ALA A 772 -42.46 42.10 13.52
CA ALA A 772 -41.96 43.21 12.70
C ALA A 772 -41.53 42.91 11.25
N ALA A 773 -42.37 43.26 10.28
CA ALA A 773 -42.28 44.53 9.53
C ALA A 773 -43.15 44.47 8.26
N GLY A 774 -44.22 45.28 8.23
CA GLY A 774 -44.96 45.58 7.01
C GLY A 774 -44.20 46.62 6.17
N GLY A 775 -44.23 46.47 4.85
CA GLY A 775 -43.66 47.48 3.95
C GLY A 775 -43.26 46.97 2.57
N ALA A 776 -44.17 46.33 1.83
CA ALA A 776 -44.05 46.22 0.37
C ALA A 776 -45.44 46.47 -0.22
N THR A 777 -45.57 47.47 -1.09
CA THR A 777 -46.84 47.78 -1.76
C THR A 777 -47.08 46.79 -2.89
N GLU A 778 -48.30 46.23 -2.93
CA GLU A 778 -48.82 45.23 -3.87
C GLU A 778 -48.42 45.48 -5.34
N ALA A 779 -48.40 46.75 -5.79
CA ALA A 779 -48.05 47.13 -7.15
C ALA A 779 -46.61 46.77 -7.59
N GLY A 780 -45.64 46.74 -6.67
CA GLY A 780 -44.24 46.42 -7.00
C GLY A 780 -44.01 44.93 -7.23
N LEU A 781 -44.78 44.08 -6.55
CA LEU A 781 -44.71 42.62 -6.70
C LEU A 781 -45.43 42.15 -7.96
N THR A 782 -46.53 42.80 -8.33
CA THR A 782 -47.27 42.48 -9.57
C THR A 782 -46.45 42.78 -10.83
N GLU A 783 -45.76 43.92 -10.87
CA GLU A 783 -44.92 44.29 -12.03
C GLU A 783 -43.66 43.41 -12.16
N ALA A 784 -43.02 43.06 -11.04
CA ALA A 784 -41.89 42.14 -11.04
C ALA A 784 -42.27 40.72 -11.48
N SER A 785 -43.49 40.27 -11.15
CA SER A 785 -44.03 38.98 -11.59
C SER A 785 -44.36 38.99 -13.09
N ARG A 786 -44.95 40.07 -13.61
CA ARG A 786 -45.23 40.25 -15.05
C ARG A 786 -43.95 40.23 -15.90
N GLN A 787 -42.89 40.91 -15.45
CA GLN A 787 -41.59 40.93 -16.15
C GLN A 787 -40.85 39.59 -16.10
N LEU A 788 -41.12 38.74 -15.10
CA LEU A 788 -40.58 37.38 -15.02
C LEU A 788 -41.30 36.42 -16.00
N GLU A 789 -42.62 36.57 -16.15
CA GLU A 789 -43.44 35.81 -17.11
C GLU A 789 -43.12 36.17 -18.57
N GLU A 790 -42.82 37.44 -18.85
CA GLU A 790 -42.41 37.91 -20.19
C GLU A 790 -40.93 37.61 -20.54
N GLY A 791 -40.18 36.98 -19.63
CA GLY A 791 -38.78 36.61 -19.83
C GLY A 791 -37.80 37.80 -19.83
N VAL A 792 -38.27 38.99 -19.44
CA VAL A 792 -37.49 40.22 -19.36
C VAL A 792 -36.62 40.24 -18.11
N LEU A 793 -37.08 39.62 -17.02
CA LEU A 793 -36.35 39.52 -15.75
C LEU A 793 -35.90 38.08 -15.48
N ARG A 794 -34.62 37.86 -15.14
CA ARG A 794 -34.14 36.53 -14.73
C ARG A 794 -34.48 36.25 -13.25
N PRO A 795 -34.75 34.99 -12.85
CA PRO A 795 -35.07 34.64 -11.46
C PRO A 795 -34.02 35.10 -10.43
N SER A 796 -32.75 35.15 -10.83
CA SER A 796 -31.64 35.62 -9.99
C SER A 796 -31.62 37.13 -9.75
N GLU A 797 -32.43 37.91 -10.46
CA GLU A 797 -32.45 39.38 -10.44
C GLU A 797 -33.65 39.95 -9.64
N LEU A 798 -34.62 39.11 -9.29
CA LEU A 798 -35.88 39.48 -8.61
C LEU A 798 -35.67 40.13 -7.23
N ALA A 799 -34.75 39.60 -6.42
CA ALA A 799 -34.45 40.13 -5.09
C ALA A 799 -33.84 41.54 -5.11
N LYS A 800 -33.18 41.92 -6.22
CA LYS A 800 -32.57 43.23 -6.42
C LYS A 800 -33.57 44.31 -6.81
N GLU A 801 -34.67 43.95 -7.48
CA GLU A 801 -35.74 44.90 -7.82
C GLU A 801 -36.63 45.22 -6.62
N ILE A 802 -36.99 44.20 -5.83
CA ILE A 802 -37.78 44.38 -4.60
C ILE A 802 -37.04 45.28 -3.59
N GLY A 803 -35.71 45.22 -3.56
CA GLY A 803 -34.87 46.01 -2.65
C GLY A 803 -34.64 47.48 -3.04
N LYS A 804 -34.98 47.91 -4.27
CA LYS A 804 -34.79 49.31 -4.69
C LYS A 804 -35.85 50.28 -4.16
N GLY A 805 -36.98 49.76 -3.65
CA GLY A 805 -38.10 50.57 -3.15
C GLY A 805 -37.99 51.04 -1.69
N ALA A 806 -37.04 50.53 -0.91
CA ALA A 806 -36.97 50.80 0.54
C ALA A 806 -35.69 51.55 0.91
N GLY A 807 -35.73 52.89 0.84
CA GLY A 807 -34.63 53.74 1.26
C GLY A 807 -34.60 53.94 2.78
N VAL A 808 -33.85 53.12 3.53
CA VAL A 808 -33.25 53.48 4.83
C VAL A 808 -31.98 52.65 5.02
N GLY A 809 -30.83 53.32 5.09
CA GLY A 809 -29.55 52.71 5.42
C GLY A 809 -29.34 52.58 6.93
N SER A 810 -28.54 51.59 7.30
CA SER A 810 -27.93 51.40 8.63
C SER A 810 -28.86 50.98 9.77
N LEU A 811 -29.08 49.67 9.92
CA LEU A 811 -29.02 48.89 11.17
C LEU A 811 -29.56 47.49 10.89
N ILE A 812 -28.67 46.51 10.91
CA ILE A 812 -28.80 45.05 11.16
C ILE A 812 -27.58 44.42 10.49
N GLY A 813 -26.45 44.52 11.19
CA GLY A 813 -25.28 43.68 10.98
C GLY A 813 -25.35 42.53 11.98
N ALA A 814 -24.92 41.35 11.54
CA ALA A 814 -24.88 40.08 12.29
C ALA A 814 -26.25 39.49 12.63
N GLY A 815 -26.72 38.53 11.82
CA GLY A 815 -27.85 37.66 12.20
C GLY A 815 -28.58 37.00 11.03
N THR A 816 -28.75 37.70 9.90
CA THR A 816 -29.58 37.21 8.78
C THR A 816 -28.79 36.74 7.55
N GLY A 817 -27.46 36.91 7.55
CA GLY A 817 -26.58 36.44 6.48
C GLY A 817 -26.30 34.93 6.46
N LEU A 818 -26.64 34.19 7.53
CA LEU A 818 -26.32 32.77 7.64
C LEU A 818 -27.41 31.85 7.05
N LEU A 819 -28.67 32.30 7.02
CA LEU A 819 -29.82 31.41 6.74
C LEU A 819 -30.39 31.52 5.31
N PHE A 820 -30.12 32.61 4.56
CA PHE A 820 -30.43 32.66 3.12
C PHE A 820 -29.30 32.13 2.21
N GLY A 821 -28.11 31.87 2.77
CA GLY A 821 -27.01 31.21 2.06
C GLY A 821 -27.21 29.72 1.81
N LEU A 822 -28.18 29.10 2.51
CA LEU A 822 -28.42 27.66 2.48
C LEU A 822 -29.53 27.23 1.50
N ALA A 823 -30.44 28.12 1.08
CA ALA A 823 -31.56 27.75 0.21
C ALA A 823 -31.36 28.05 -1.30
N THR A 824 -30.35 28.85 -1.67
CA THR A 824 -30.03 29.18 -3.09
C THR A 824 -28.72 28.57 -3.60
N ARG A 825 -28.09 27.66 -2.83
CA ARG A 825 -26.83 27.01 -3.23
C ARG A 825 -27.01 25.69 -3.97
N ALA A 826 -28.23 25.19 -4.07
CA ALA A 826 -28.59 24.16 -5.02
C ALA A 826 -28.91 24.84 -6.37
N ILE A 827 -28.16 24.48 -7.42
CA ILE A 827 -28.38 24.83 -8.84
C ILE A 827 -27.78 26.18 -9.30
N THR A 828 -26.43 26.28 -9.31
CA THR A 828 -25.56 26.50 -10.50
C THR A 828 -24.12 26.87 -10.08
N PRO A 829 -23.08 26.50 -10.87
CA PRO A 829 -21.68 26.59 -10.43
C PRO A 829 -21.06 27.96 -10.71
N ARG A 830 -20.31 28.54 -9.75
CA ARG A 830 -19.06 29.27 -10.03
C ARG A 830 -18.23 29.74 -8.81
N THR A 831 -16.92 29.47 -8.92
CA THR A 831 -15.69 30.23 -8.57
C THR A 831 -15.66 31.21 -7.38
N PRO A 832 -14.58 31.22 -6.57
CA PRO A 832 -14.37 32.17 -5.49
C PRO A 832 -13.77 33.50 -6.00
N SER A 833 -14.33 34.64 -5.59
CA SER A 833 -13.62 35.91 -5.56
C SER A 833 -13.87 36.65 -4.24
N ALA A 834 -12.77 37.07 -3.62
CA ALA A 834 -12.69 37.87 -2.41
C ALA A 834 -13.07 39.35 -2.61
N SER A 835 -13.26 40.03 -1.47
CA SER A 835 -13.06 41.48 -1.17
C SER A 835 -14.33 42.23 -0.74
N PRO A 836 -14.20 43.31 0.08
CA PRO A 836 -14.00 44.62 -0.55
C PRO A 836 -13.11 45.63 0.22
N ALA A 837 -12.22 46.29 -0.52
CA ALA A 837 -12.01 47.76 -0.58
C ALA A 837 -10.83 47.99 -1.56
N SER A 838 -10.79 48.91 -2.53
CA SER A 838 -11.72 49.89 -3.10
C SER A 838 -11.13 50.28 -4.47
N ARG A 839 -11.99 50.67 -5.40
CA ARG A 839 -11.80 50.98 -6.84
C ARG A 839 -10.82 52.16 -7.11
N PRO A 840 -10.23 52.31 -8.32
CA PRO A 840 -11.01 52.80 -9.47
C PRO A 840 -10.70 52.21 -10.88
N THR A 841 -11.77 52.24 -11.68
CA THR A 841 -11.90 52.39 -13.15
C THR A 841 -11.32 51.39 -14.16
N LYS A 842 -12.28 50.80 -14.89
CA LYS A 842 -12.19 50.03 -16.13
C LYS A 842 -11.66 50.88 -17.31
N LEU A 843 -10.80 50.29 -18.12
CA LEU A 843 -10.82 50.45 -19.57
C LEU A 843 -11.25 49.12 -20.18
N THR A 844 -12.21 49.22 -21.08
CA THR A 844 -13.03 48.18 -21.69
C THR A 844 -12.30 47.44 -22.81
N ASN A 845 -12.51 46.13 -22.93
CA ASN A 845 -12.41 45.44 -24.22
C ASN A 845 -13.83 45.22 -24.73
N ASP A 846 -14.23 46.01 -25.72
CA ASP A 846 -15.22 45.66 -26.73
C ASP A 846 -15.08 46.67 -27.89
N ALA A 847 -14.54 46.20 -29.01
CA ALA A 847 -14.81 46.70 -30.37
C ALA A 847 -13.99 45.89 -31.39
N THR A 848 -14.67 44.95 -32.05
CA THR A 848 -14.65 44.70 -33.51
C THR A 848 -13.28 44.56 -34.20
N SER A 849 -12.89 43.35 -34.59
CA SER A 849 -13.15 42.79 -35.93
C SER A 849 -12.80 43.74 -37.08
N GLN A 850 -11.72 43.45 -37.82
CA GLN A 850 -11.74 43.22 -39.27
C GLN A 850 -10.31 43.19 -39.81
N ALA A 851 -10.03 42.13 -40.58
CA ALA A 851 -9.31 42.14 -41.85
C ALA A 851 -8.40 40.90 -41.95
N SER A 852 -9.01 39.80 -42.34
CA SER A 852 -8.46 38.99 -43.41
C SER A 852 -8.20 39.90 -44.61
N THR A 853 -6.94 40.26 -44.82
CA THR A 853 -6.43 40.66 -46.12
C THR A 853 -5.15 39.89 -46.36
N GLU A 854 -5.19 39.01 -47.36
CA GLU A 854 -4.01 38.45 -48.01
C GLU A 854 -2.97 39.55 -48.23
N PRO A 855 -1.67 39.28 -48.04
CA PRO A 855 -0.67 39.89 -48.86
C PRO A 855 -0.60 39.07 -50.15
N THR A 856 -1.40 39.45 -51.15
CA THR A 856 -0.98 39.32 -52.54
C THR A 856 0.21 40.25 -52.72
N GLY A 857 1.39 39.72 -52.42
CA GLY A 857 2.65 40.45 -52.47
C GLY A 857 3.79 39.46 -52.30
N THR A 858 4.30 38.96 -53.43
CA THR A 858 5.63 38.37 -53.52
C THR A 858 6.66 39.38 -53.03
N GLY A 859 6.93 39.37 -51.74
CA GLY A 859 7.97 40.17 -51.09
C GLY A 859 8.59 39.31 -50.00
N ASN A 860 9.84 38.93 -50.19
CA ASN A 860 10.66 38.24 -49.19
C ASN A 860 10.49 38.94 -47.83
N ARG A 861 9.83 38.28 -46.87
CA ARG A 861 9.97 38.63 -45.46
C ARG A 861 11.37 38.21 -45.07
N THR A 862 12.29 39.17 -44.97
CA THR A 862 13.59 38.93 -44.35
C THR A 862 13.33 38.56 -42.89
N ILE A 863 13.46 37.27 -42.57
CA ILE A 863 13.53 36.81 -41.18
C ILE A 863 14.73 37.55 -40.58
N GLY A 864 14.52 38.26 -39.46
CA GLY A 864 15.61 38.98 -38.78
C GLY A 864 16.77 38.03 -38.51
N SER A 865 17.98 38.57 -38.46
CA SER A 865 19.16 37.79 -38.06
C SER A 865 18.95 37.15 -36.68
N ASP A 866 19.63 36.03 -36.41
CA ASP A 866 19.49 35.29 -35.13
C ASP A 866 19.73 36.21 -33.91
N ALA A 867 20.68 37.16 -34.04
CA ALA A 867 20.96 38.19 -33.04
C ALA A 867 19.81 39.19 -32.84
N GLU A 868 19.09 39.58 -33.90
CA GLU A 868 17.94 40.48 -33.80
C GLU A 868 16.73 39.79 -33.16
N LEU A 869 16.50 38.51 -33.48
CA LEU A 869 15.43 37.71 -32.89
C LEU A 869 15.70 37.39 -31.41
N LEU A 870 16.96 37.10 -31.06
CA LEU A 870 17.38 36.91 -29.67
C LEU A 870 17.18 38.20 -28.85
N ALA A 871 17.64 39.35 -29.36
CA ALA A 871 17.45 40.64 -28.68
C ALA A 871 15.96 40.99 -28.48
N ALA A 872 15.13 40.69 -29.47
CA ALA A 872 13.69 40.89 -29.37
C ALA A 872 13.03 39.91 -28.36
N ALA A 873 13.51 38.67 -28.28
CA ALA A 873 13.06 37.70 -27.27
C ALA A 873 13.47 38.10 -25.85
N GLU A 874 14.70 38.59 -25.65
CA GLU A 874 15.18 39.11 -24.36
C GLU A 874 14.36 40.33 -23.91
N SER A 875 14.06 41.25 -24.84
CA SER A 875 13.19 42.39 -24.57
C SER A 875 11.77 41.96 -24.16
N ALA A 876 11.22 40.92 -24.80
CA ALA A 876 9.91 40.37 -24.44
C ALA A 876 9.92 39.69 -23.06
N ARG A 877 10.99 38.93 -22.74
CA ARG A 877 11.21 38.34 -21.41
C ARG A 877 11.25 39.41 -20.33
N ASP A 878 12.06 40.45 -20.53
CA ASP A 878 12.29 41.48 -19.51
C ASP A 878 11.04 42.36 -19.31
N THR A 879 10.29 42.62 -20.38
CA THR A 879 8.99 43.29 -20.32
C THR A 879 8.02 42.49 -19.46
N LEU A 880 7.91 41.18 -19.69
CA LEU A 880 7.04 40.29 -18.92
C LEU A 880 7.50 40.16 -17.46
N ALA A 881 8.80 40.06 -17.21
CA ALA A 881 9.38 40.03 -15.86
C ALA A 881 9.10 41.33 -15.09
N THR A 882 9.17 42.49 -15.76
CA THR A 882 8.83 43.80 -15.18
C THR A 882 7.34 43.90 -14.83
N GLN A 883 6.45 43.43 -15.72
CA GLN A 883 5.00 43.41 -15.46
C GLN A 883 4.62 42.51 -14.27
N MET A 884 5.33 41.39 -14.08
CA MET A 884 5.09 40.43 -13.00
C MET A 884 5.80 40.79 -11.68
N GLY A 885 6.81 41.67 -11.72
CA GLY A 885 7.60 42.10 -10.58
C GLY A 885 6.82 42.66 -9.38
N PRO A 886 5.76 43.48 -9.58
CA PRO A 886 4.95 44.05 -8.48
C PRO A 886 4.03 43.04 -7.76
N MET A 887 3.91 41.79 -8.21
CA MET A 887 3.04 40.79 -7.56
C MET A 887 3.51 40.42 -6.15
N ARG A 888 2.56 40.08 -5.26
CA ARG A 888 2.87 39.53 -3.92
C ARG A 888 3.74 38.28 -4.05
N ARG A 889 4.71 38.10 -3.14
CA ARG A 889 5.70 37.00 -3.18
C ARG A 889 5.06 35.61 -3.38
N ALA A 890 3.90 35.36 -2.78
CA ALA A 890 3.19 34.08 -2.89
C ALA A 890 2.47 33.85 -4.24
N ALA A 891 2.21 34.90 -5.01
CA ALA A 891 1.50 34.83 -6.30
C ALA A 891 2.43 35.05 -7.51
N ARG A 892 3.72 35.30 -7.26
CA ARG A 892 4.70 35.62 -8.30
C ARG A 892 5.30 34.34 -8.88
N PRO A 893 5.40 34.21 -10.23
CA PRO A 893 6.03 33.05 -10.84
C PRO A 893 7.52 32.95 -10.47
N ALA A 894 8.03 31.73 -10.38
CA ALA A 894 9.40 31.43 -10.00
C ALA A 894 10.43 31.89 -11.07
N ALA A 895 10.07 31.77 -12.34
CA ALA A 895 10.89 32.17 -13.49
C ALA A 895 10.05 32.70 -14.66
N VAL A 896 10.67 33.54 -15.48
CA VAL A 896 10.17 34.00 -16.77
C VAL A 896 11.26 33.76 -17.81
N THR A 897 10.90 33.19 -18.96
CA THR A 897 11.81 33.05 -20.10
C THR A 897 11.08 33.38 -21.40
N ALA A 898 11.83 33.62 -22.47
CA ALA A 898 11.33 33.79 -23.82
C ALA A 898 12.08 32.89 -24.81
N GLY A 899 11.54 32.80 -26.00
CA GLY A 899 12.19 32.16 -27.13
C GLY A 899 11.60 32.61 -28.45
N TYR A 900 12.25 32.20 -29.53
CA TYR A 900 11.82 32.48 -30.89
C TYR A 900 11.95 31.26 -31.79
N ASN A 901 11.10 31.19 -32.80
CA ASN A 901 11.14 30.16 -33.83
C ASN A 901 12.02 30.64 -34.99
N ILE A 902 13.07 29.89 -35.32
CA ILE A 902 14.08 30.25 -36.32
C ILE A 902 13.55 30.24 -37.76
N GLU A 903 12.45 29.53 -38.03
CA GLU A 903 11.85 29.46 -39.37
C GLU A 903 10.74 30.49 -39.57
N THR A 904 9.98 30.81 -38.51
CA THR A 904 8.81 31.71 -38.61
C THR A 904 9.09 33.11 -38.09
N GLY A 905 10.18 33.31 -37.34
CA GLY A 905 10.50 34.57 -36.65
C GLY A 905 9.54 34.91 -35.51
N GLN A 906 8.63 34.00 -35.11
CA GLN A 906 7.69 34.23 -34.01
C GLN A 906 8.40 34.21 -32.67
N ILE A 907 8.03 35.12 -31.77
CA ILE A 907 8.60 35.27 -30.43
C ILE A 907 7.51 35.04 -29.38
N ALA A 908 7.84 34.32 -28.31
CA ALA A 908 6.94 34.11 -27.18
C ALA A 908 7.71 34.22 -25.84
N ALA A 909 7.13 34.93 -24.88
CA ALA A 909 7.61 35.01 -23.50
C ALA A 909 6.54 34.41 -22.56
N GLN A 910 6.95 33.53 -21.64
CA GLN A 910 6.02 32.84 -20.74
C GLN A 910 6.56 32.82 -19.30
N PRO A 911 5.68 32.92 -18.28
CA PRO A 911 6.04 32.67 -16.89
C PRO A 911 5.88 31.17 -16.54
N SER A 912 6.61 30.71 -15.53
CA SER A 912 6.33 29.42 -14.87
C SER A 912 4.92 29.41 -14.26
N GLY A 913 4.21 28.28 -14.28
CA GLY A 913 2.85 28.13 -13.70
C GLY A 913 2.68 26.82 -12.93
N ASN A 914 1.47 26.56 -12.38
CA ASN A 914 1.15 25.34 -11.64
C ASN A 914 1.58 24.08 -12.40
N LEU A 915 2.69 23.46 -11.96
CA LEU A 915 3.27 22.23 -12.51
C LEU A 915 3.86 22.34 -13.93
N MET A 916 4.14 23.54 -14.46
CA MET A 916 4.85 23.69 -15.74
C MET A 916 5.92 24.78 -15.74
N CYS A 917 7.12 24.41 -16.21
CA CYS A 917 8.25 25.30 -16.43
C CYS A 917 7.98 26.34 -17.53
N ALA A 918 8.65 27.49 -17.45
CA ALA A 918 8.47 28.59 -18.39
C ALA A 918 8.89 28.19 -19.82
N GLU A 919 9.99 27.43 -19.92
CA GLU A 919 10.60 26.90 -21.14
C GLU A 919 9.61 26.01 -21.90
N LYS A 920 8.96 25.07 -21.21
CA LYS A 920 7.96 24.18 -21.80
C LYS A 920 6.78 24.93 -22.43
N ARG A 921 6.33 26.01 -21.77
CA ARG A 921 5.25 26.86 -22.28
C ARG A 921 5.68 27.67 -23.50
N VAL A 922 6.92 28.16 -23.52
CA VAL A 922 7.49 28.84 -24.70
C VAL A 922 7.51 27.90 -25.90
N VAL A 923 8.02 26.67 -25.75
CA VAL A 923 8.06 25.67 -26.84
C VAL A 923 6.66 25.36 -27.35
N GLN A 924 5.69 25.13 -26.46
CA GLN A 924 4.29 24.89 -26.85
C GLN A 924 3.68 26.07 -27.61
N THR A 925 4.01 27.30 -27.22
CA THR A 925 3.51 28.51 -27.88
C THR A 925 4.11 28.69 -29.29
N LEU A 926 5.34 28.22 -29.49
CA LEU A 926 6.10 28.38 -30.74
C LEU A 926 6.00 27.17 -31.71
N GLY A 927 5.04 26.26 -31.46
CA GLY A 927 4.71 25.15 -32.37
C GLY A 927 5.29 23.79 -31.97
N GLY A 928 5.88 23.65 -30.78
CA GLY A 928 6.20 22.35 -30.18
C GLY A 928 7.50 21.67 -30.66
N ASP A 929 8.07 22.04 -31.81
CA ASP A 929 9.32 21.45 -32.32
C ASP A 929 10.54 22.20 -31.77
N ILE A 930 11.22 21.59 -30.78
CA ILE A 930 12.38 22.20 -30.09
C ILE A 930 13.55 22.51 -31.03
N ARG A 931 13.72 21.76 -32.13
CA ARG A 931 14.85 21.96 -33.06
C ARG A 931 14.79 23.32 -33.75
N LYS A 932 13.59 23.89 -33.82
CA LYS A 932 13.26 25.16 -34.47
C LYS A 932 13.16 26.32 -33.47
N VAL A 933 13.36 26.07 -32.18
CA VAL A 933 13.26 27.09 -31.13
C VAL A 933 14.63 27.44 -30.57
N ARG A 934 14.85 28.72 -30.31
CA ARG A 934 15.95 29.24 -29.49
C ARG A 934 15.38 29.97 -28.30
N MET A 935 16.03 29.85 -27.15
CA MET A 935 15.57 30.41 -25.88
C MET A 935 16.49 31.52 -25.39
N THR A 936 15.98 32.33 -24.46
CA THR A 936 16.76 33.26 -23.64
C THR A 936 17.11 32.61 -22.30
N SER A 937 18.07 33.17 -21.55
CA SER A 937 18.23 32.81 -20.13
C SER A 937 16.93 33.05 -19.35
N ALA A 938 16.58 32.13 -18.44
CA ALA A 938 15.45 32.32 -17.54
C ALA A 938 15.81 33.32 -16.43
N VAL A 939 14.87 34.21 -16.07
CA VAL A 939 15.12 35.25 -15.06
C VAL A 939 14.04 35.26 -13.97
N ARG A 940 14.42 35.70 -12.77
CA ARG A 940 13.48 35.84 -11.65
C ARG A 940 12.77 37.21 -11.73
N PRO A 941 11.44 37.26 -11.84
CA PRO A 941 10.71 38.52 -11.80
C PRO A 941 10.83 39.15 -10.41
N ARG A 942 11.45 40.33 -10.32
CA ARG A 942 11.58 41.13 -9.09
C ARG A 942 11.15 42.58 -9.35
N PRO A 943 10.73 43.34 -8.33
CA PRO A 943 10.37 44.76 -8.47
C PRO A 943 11.61 45.66 -8.66
N GLN A 944 12.55 45.24 -9.52
CA GLN A 944 13.77 45.96 -9.90
C GLN A 944 13.78 46.16 -11.42
N THR A 945 14.44 47.21 -11.91
CA THR A 945 14.74 47.37 -13.35
C THR A 945 15.86 46.41 -13.78
N PRO A 946 15.89 45.97 -15.06
CA PRO A 946 16.93 45.08 -15.59
C PRO A 946 18.36 45.59 -15.27
N PRO A 947 19.34 44.70 -15.03
CA PRO A 947 19.28 43.25 -15.26
C PRO A 947 18.56 42.47 -14.14
N PHE A 948 17.77 41.48 -14.54
CA PHE A 948 17.15 40.53 -13.62
C PHE A 948 18.13 39.42 -13.26
N ALA A 949 18.01 38.86 -12.05
CA ALA A 949 18.81 37.71 -11.64
C ALA A 949 18.41 36.49 -12.47
N GLU A 950 19.38 35.87 -13.14
CA GLU A 950 19.18 34.61 -13.88
C GLU A 950 18.83 33.47 -12.92
N VAL A 951 18.00 32.56 -13.40
CA VAL A 951 17.56 31.34 -12.72
C VAL A 951 18.07 30.15 -13.52
N PRO A 952 18.65 29.13 -12.88
CA PRO A 952 19.11 27.96 -13.61
C PRO A 952 17.92 27.18 -14.22
N VAL A 953 18.10 26.69 -15.45
CA VAL A 953 17.13 25.83 -16.14
C VAL A 953 17.05 24.49 -15.42
N CYS A 954 15.85 23.97 -15.13
CA CYS A 954 15.71 22.74 -14.34
C CYS A 954 16.20 21.49 -15.08
N THR A 955 16.53 20.44 -14.32
CA THR A 955 17.03 19.16 -14.86
C THR A 955 16.08 18.53 -15.87
N ASP A 956 14.77 18.71 -15.70
CA ASP A 956 13.77 18.21 -16.66
C ASP A 956 13.84 18.97 -17.99
N CYS A 957 13.92 20.30 -17.95
CA CYS A 957 14.04 21.09 -19.17
C CYS A 957 15.38 20.84 -19.89
N GLU A 958 16.45 20.62 -19.12
CA GLU A 958 17.74 20.20 -19.66
C GLU A 958 17.65 18.84 -20.37
N PHE A 959 17.01 17.85 -19.73
CA PHE A 959 16.84 16.51 -20.30
C PHE A 959 16.00 16.53 -21.59
N TRP A 960 14.87 17.23 -21.58
CA TRP A 960 13.93 17.23 -22.72
C TRP A 960 14.38 18.08 -23.90
N TYR A 961 15.13 19.16 -23.67
CA TYR A 961 15.47 20.12 -24.72
C TYR A 961 16.97 20.16 -25.06
N GLY A 962 17.82 19.58 -24.21
CA GLY A 962 19.28 19.70 -24.33
C GLY A 962 19.77 21.14 -24.09
N ARG A 963 21.07 21.35 -24.13
CA ARG A 963 21.68 22.67 -23.89
C ARG A 963 21.75 23.56 -25.13
N SER A 964 21.73 22.95 -26.32
CA SER A 964 21.91 23.64 -27.61
C SER A 964 20.89 24.75 -27.91
N PRO A 965 19.61 24.68 -27.48
CA PRO A 965 18.65 25.76 -27.70
C PRO A 965 18.85 27.01 -26.82
N PHE A 966 19.72 26.95 -25.80
CA PHE A 966 19.93 28.02 -24.82
C PHE A 966 21.21 28.83 -25.12
N PRO A 967 21.31 30.10 -24.67
CA PRO A 967 22.50 30.91 -24.87
C PRO A 967 23.74 30.31 -24.18
N SER A 968 24.92 30.50 -24.80
CA SER A 968 26.20 30.10 -24.21
C SER A 968 26.43 30.82 -22.88
N GLY A 969 26.48 30.08 -21.78
CA GLY A 969 26.56 30.61 -20.41
C GLY A 969 25.29 30.43 -19.56
N THR A 970 24.21 29.86 -20.13
CA THR A 970 23.01 29.51 -19.34
C THR A 970 23.35 28.51 -18.24
N ARG A 971 22.98 28.83 -17.00
CA ARG A 971 23.11 27.91 -15.86
C ARG A 971 22.01 26.85 -15.90
N PHE A 972 22.34 25.59 -15.67
CA PHE A 972 21.38 24.50 -15.48
C PHE A 972 21.41 24.01 -14.03
N GLN A 973 20.27 23.55 -13.50
CA GLN A 973 20.23 22.93 -12.17
C GLN A 973 21.07 21.64 -12.12
N GLY A 974 21.25 20.97 -13.27
CA GLY A 974 22.22 19.88 -13.40
C GLY A 974 23.68 20.30 -13.17
N ASP A 975 23.99 21.59 -13.33
CA ASP A 975 25.31 22.17 -13.02
C ASP A 975 25.50 22.42 -11.51
N GLU A 976 24.44 22.30 -10.69
CA GLU A 976 24.51 22.38 -9.23
C GLU A 976 24.69 20.98 -8.60
N GLY A 977 25.36 20.07 -9.35
CA GLY A 977 25.73 18.74 -8.88
C GLY A 977 26.87 18.79 -7.85
N HIS A 978 26.53 18.70 -6.56
CA HIS A 978 27.50 18.56 -5.46
C HIS A 978 27.18 17.44 -4.46
N VAL A 979 26.41 16.41 -4.83
CA VAL A 979 25.93 15.42 -3.84
C VAL A 979 27.03 14.53 -3.26
N GLU A 980 28.08 14.17 -4.01
CA GLU A 980 29.13 13.27 -3.48
C GLU A 980 30.34 14.03 -2.90
N ILE A 981 30.77 15.11 -3.54
CA ILE A 981 31.89 15.93 -3.05
C ILE A 981 31.53 16.57 -1.70
N ASP A 982 30.29 17.06 -1.51
CA ASP A 982 29.89 17.71 -0.26
C ASP A 982 29.64 16.72 0.90
N ARG A 983 29.61 15.40 0.64
CA ARG A 983 29.47 14.37 1.69
C ARG A 983 30.72 14.18 2.52
N HIS A 984 31.87 14.67 2.06
CA HIS A 984 33.14 14.44 2.72
C HIS A 984 33.62 15.71 3.41
N ASN A 985 34.08 15.59 4.66
CA ASN A 985 34.66 16.72 5.39
C ASN A 985 36.14 16.86 5.01
N TRP A 986 36.40 17.47 3.85
CA TRP A 986 37.74 17.59 3.26
C TRP A 986 38.76 18.30 4.17
N ASN A 987 38.33 19.17 5.07
CA ASN A 987 39.23 19.84 6.00
C ASN A 987 39.82 18.88 7.06
N GLN A 988 39.18 17.72 7.27
CA GLN A 988 39.62 16.69 8.22
C GLN A 988 40.41 15.55 7.55
N LEU A 989 40.43 15.49 6.23
CA LEU A 989 41.15 14.45 5.49
C LEU A 989 42.59 14.89 5.20
N ARG A 990 43.55 13.98 5.39
CA ARG A 990 44.95 14.22 5.03
C ARG A 990 45.18 14.09 3.53
N ALA A 991 46.03 14.97 3.01
CA ALA A 991 46.50 14.95 1.63
C ALA A 991 48.00 15.30 1.59
N ALA A 992 48.63 15.16 0.43
CA ALA A 992 50.00 15.64 0.23
C ALA A 992 50.04 16.97 -0.56
N PRO A 993 51.11 17.76 -0.47
CA PRO A 993 52.13 17.82 0.58
C PRO A 993 51.66 18.62 1.81
N PHE A 994 50.40 19.06 1.83
CA PHE A 994 49.81 19.95 2.84
C PHE A 994 48.86 19.16 3.74
N GLU A 995 48.91 19.42 5.06
CA GLU A 995 48.23 18.64 6.11
C GLU A 995 46.69 18.53 5.97
N HIS A 996 46.04 19.21 5.00
CA HIS A 996 44.58 19.22 4.80
C HIS A 996 44.14 19.15 3.32
N ALA A 997 43.04 18.44 3.06
CA ALA A 997 42.47 18.21 1.72
C ALA A 997 41.51 19.30 1.20
N GLU A 998 41.58 20.53 1.74
CA GLU A 998 40.63 21.63 1.46
C GLU A 998 40.52 22.03 -0.03
N LYS A 999 41.55 21.76 -0.83
CA LYS A 999 41.62 22.12 -2.27
C LYS A 999 41.13 21.02 -3.21
N ILE A 1000 40.91 19.82 -2.71
CA ILE A 1000 40.49 18.66 -3.50
C ILE A 1000 39.08 18.83 -4.09
N PRO A 1001 38.07 19.39 -3.36
CA PRO A 1001 36.73 19.62 -3.92
C PRO A 1001 36.72 20.47 -5.18
N GLU A 1002 37.53 21.53 -5.21
CA GLU A 1002 37.64 22.43 -6.36
C GLU A 1002 38.26 21.69 -7.55
N ALA A 1003 39.32 20.91 -7.31
CA ALA A 1003 40.00 20.15 -8.34
C ALA A 1003 39.15 18.99 -8.89
N LEU A 1004 38.40 18.26 -8.04
CA LEU A 1004 37.44 17.24 -8.47
C LEU A 1004 36.32 17.81 -9.33
N ASN A 1005 35.73 18.95 -8.92
CA ASN A 1005 34.73 19.64 -9.72
C ASN A 1005 35.30 20.14 -11.05
N GLY A 1006 36.52 20.69 -11.03
CA GLY A 1006 37.23 21.13 -12.22
C GLY A 1006 37.47 19.99 -13.20
N LEU A 1007 37.86 18.81 -12.71
CA LEU A 1007 38.11 17.63 -13.54
C LEU A 1007 36.80 17.11 -14.15
N ILE A 1008 35.76 16.89 -13.35
CA ILE A 1008 34.47 16.35 -13.82
C ILE A 1008 33.83 17.24 -14.89
N ARG A 1009 34.00 18.57 -14.77
CA ARG A 1009 33.35 19.58 -15.62
C ARG A 1009 34.24 20.11 -16.74
N ALA A 1010 35.47 19.61 -16.88
CA ALA A 1010 36.42 20.12 -17.86
C ALA A 1010 35.81 20.11 -19.27
N SER A 1011 35.80 21.27 -19.92
CA SER A 1011 35.19 21.45 -21.24
C SER A 1011 36.15 21.12 -22.38
N ASN A 1012 37.44 21.04 -22.06
CA ASN A 1012 38.54 20.76 -22.97
C ASN A 1012 39.67 20.01 -22.24
N THR A 1013 40.62 19.46 -23.00
CA THR A 1013 41.71 18.63 -22.47
C THR A 1013 42.67 19.42 -21.57
N GLU A 1014 42.90 20.70 -21.83
CA GLU A 1014 43.82 21.53 -21.03
C GLU A 1014 43.27 21.78 -19.62
N GLU A 1015 41.96 22.01 -19.51
CA GLU A 1015 41.25 22.10 -18.22
C GLU A 1015 41.28 20.77 -17.46
N ALA A 1016 41.07 19.66 -18.17
CA ALA A 1016 41.11 18.32 -17.59
C ALA A 1016 42.52 17.98 -17.07
N ASP A 1017 43.56 18.24 -17.86
CA ASP A 1017 44.95 18.06 -17.48
C ASP A 1017 45.26 18.91 -16.23
N HIS A 1018 44.96 20.20 -16.25
CA HIS A 1018 45.25 21.09 -15.11
C HIS A 1018 44.54 20.64 -13.82
N ALA A 1019 43.30 20.18 -13.89
CA ALA A 1019 42.58 19.65 -12.74
C ALA A 1019 43.13 18.29 -12.27
N TYR A 1020 43.50 17.42 -13.21
CA TYR A 1020 44.16 16.14 -12.95
C TYR A 1020 45.50 16.34 -12.21
N TRP A 1021 46.36 17.25 -12.67
CA TRP A 1021 47.64 17.57 -12.02
C TRP A 1021 47.50 18.05 -10.57
N LYS A 1022 46.39 18.75 -10.26
CA LYS A 1022 46.05 19.19 -8.90
C LYS A 1022 45.55 18.06 -8.00
N LEU A 1023 45.07 16.96 -8.58
CA LEU A 1023 44.63 15.78 -7.83
C LEU A 1023 45.77 14.79 -7.66
N ASP A 1024 46.46 14.43 -8.75
CA ASP A 1024 47.57 13.48 -8.76
C ASP A 1024 48.62 13.82 -7.68
N ASN A 1025 49.08 15.08 -7.63
CA ASN A 1025 50.08 15.50 -6.63
C ASN A 1025 49.54 15.70 -5.19
N VAL A 1026 48.32 15.24 -4.91
CA VAL A 1026 47.61 15.48 -3.64
C VAL A 1026 46.97 14.22 -3.08
N VAL A 1027 46.21 13.47 -3.88
CA VAL A 1027 45.59 12.21 -3.49
C VAL A 1027 46.54 11.01 -3.65
N ILE A 1028 47.46 11.07 -4.62
CA ILE A 1028 48.43 10.00 -4.89
C ILE A 1028 49.78 10.53 -5.37
N VAL A 1029 50.74 10.69 -4.46
CA VAL A 1029 52.05 11.26 -4.83
C VAL A 1029 53.06 10.14 -5.11
N GLN A 1030 53.54 10.04 -6.35
CA GLN A 1030 54.55 9.04 -6.76
C GLN A 1030 54.14 7.60 -6.40
N GLY A 1031 52.85 7.28 -6.57
CA GLY A 1031 52.29 5.96 -6.23
C GLY A 1031 51.93 5.77 -4.76
N MET A 1032 52.10 6.78 -3.90
CA MET A 1032 51.77 6.70 -2.48
C MET A 1032 50.40 7.35 -2.19
N LEU A 1033 49.48 6.57 -1.63
CA LEU A 1033 48.11 6.98 -1.27
C LEU A 1033 48.08 7.75 0.05
N HIS A 1034 47.23 8.77 0.08
CA HIS A 1034 46.87 9.55 1.26
C HIS A 1034 45.40 9.34 1.63
N GLU A 1035 45.02 9.65 2.87
CA GLU A 1035 43.65 9.40 3.37
C GLU A 1035 42.52 9.96 2.49
N SER A 1036 42.76 11.11 1.85
CA SER A 1036 41.84 11.73 0.90
C SER A 1036 41.59 10.94 -0.39
N ALA A 1037 42.43 9.96 -0.73
CA ALA A 1037 42.26 9.12 -1.92
C ALA A 1037 40.95 8.33 -1.90
N LEU A 1038 40.56 7.79 -0.73
CA LEU A 1038 39.31 7.04 -0.58
C LEU A 1038 38.08 7.90 -0.90
N ALA A 1039 38.07 9.12 -0.37
CA ALA A 1039 37.04 10.13 -0.64
C ALA A 1039 37.02 10.56 -2.12
N ALA A 1040 38.20 10.68 -2.73
CA ALA A 1040 38.31 10.97 -4.16
C ALA A 1040 37.78 9.83 -5.04
N CYS A 1041 38.02 8.55 -4.69
CA CYS A 1041 37.48 7.39 -5.42
C CYS A 1041 35.96 7.44 -5.55
N SER A 1042 35.24 7.66 -4.44
CA SER A 1042 33.77 7.78 -4.48
C SER A 1042 33.32 8.89 -5.45
N CYS A 1043 33.95 10.06 -5.34
CA CYS A 1043 33.64 11.20 -6.19
C CYS A 1043 33.94 10.95 -7.68
N LEU A 1044 35.04 10.26 -7.98
CA LEU A 1044 35.46 9.93 -9.35
C LEU A 1044 34.50 8.90 -9.99
N VAL A 1045 34.10 7.86 -9.25
CA VAL A 1045 33.14 6.85 -9.73
C VAL A 1045 31.79 7.48 -10.06
N VAL A 1046 31.25 8.31 -9.16
CA VAL A 1046 29.98 9.01 -9.39
C VAL A 1046 30.12 10.05 -10.51
N GLY A 1047 31.25 10.75 -10.56
CA GLY A 1047 31.56 11.75 -11.57
C GLY A 1047 31.72 11.17 -12.97
N LEU A 1048 32.22 9.94 -13.10
CA LEU A 1048 32.54 9.30 -14.39
C LEU A 1048 31.31 9.21 -15.31
N GLY A 1049 30.14 8.91 -14.74
CA GLY A 1049 28.87 8.86 -15.50
C GLY A 1049 28.40 10.23 -16.03
N ARG A 1050 29.03 11.33 -15.60
CA ARG A 1050 28.73 12.71 -16.01
C ARG A 1050 29.93 13.41 -16.67
N ALA A 1051 31.05 12.72 -16.79
CA ALA A 1051 32.28 13.27 -17.33
C ALA A 1051 32.11 13.62 -18.82
N THR A 1052 32.60 14.79 -19.20
CA THR A 1052 32.70 15.17 -20.62
C THR A 1052 33.68 14.23 -21.33
N PRO A 1053 33.61 14.11 -22.68
CA PRO A 1053 34.60 13.34 -23.43
C PRO A 1053 36.05 13.80 -23.22
N SER A 1054 36.25 15.08 -22.88
CA SER A 1054 37.57 15.64 -22.58
C SER A 1054 38.06 15.33 -21.16
N ALA A 1055 37.16 15.12 -20.20
CA ALA A 1055 37.49 14.79 -18.82
C ALA A 1055 37.73 13.29 -18.60
N ARG A 1056 36.98 12.44 -19.32
CA ARG A 1056 36.90 11.00 -19.07
C ARG A 1056 38.25 10.27 -19.13
N PRO A 1057 39.18 10.52 -20.08
CA PRO A 1057 40.49 9.87 -20.09
C PRO A 1057 41.29 10.10 -18.80
N ARG A 1058 41.40 11.35 -18.33
CA ARG A 1058 42.13 11.71 -17.12
C ARG A 1058 41.47 11.22 -15.83
N MET A 1059 40.14 11.14 -15.81
CA MET A 1059 39.44 10.53 -14.69
C MET A 1059 39.76 9.04 -14.57
N LEU A 1060 39.70 8.30 -15.68
CA LEU A 1060 40.04 6.87 -15.70
C LEU A 1060 41.51 6.63 -15.35
N GLU A 1061 42.42 7.45 -15.88
CA GLU A 1061 43.85 7.39 -15.53
C GLU A 1061 44.10 7.59 -14.03
N LEU A 1062 43.49 8.61 -13.43
CA LEU A 1062 43.63 8.87 -11.99
C LEU A 1062 43.07 7.70 -11.16
N MET A 1063 41.97 7.09 -11.59
CA MET A 1063 41.38 5.93 -10.93
C MET A 1063 42.30 4.71 -11.01
N VAL A 1064 42.95 4.47 -12.16
CA VAL A 1064 43.95 3.40 -12.33
C VAL A 1064 45.16 3.65 -11.41
N GLN A 1065 45.65 4.88 -11.34
CA GLN A 1065 46.77 5.22 -10.46
C GLN A 1065 46.42 5.00 -9.00
N ILE A 1066 45.23 5.45 -8.55
CA ILE A 1066 44.76 5.21 -7.18
C ILE A 1066 44.61 3.70 -6.90
N GLY A 1067 44.03 2.96 -7.84
CA GLY A 1067 43.87 1.51 -7.72
C GLY A 1067 45.19 0.74 -7.67
N GLY A 1068 46.26 1.25 -8.30
CA GLY A 1068 47.61 0.68 -8.24
C GLY A 1068 48.52 1.27 -7.17
N GLY A 1069 48.03 2.20 -6.34
CA GLY A 1069 48.84 2.93 -5.35
C GLY A 1069 48.96 2.19 -4.01
N GLU A 1070 50.01 2.48 -3.25
CA GLU A 1070 50.28 1.89 -1.92
C GLU A 1070 50.12 2.93 -0.79
N PRO A 1071 49.66 2.60 0.42
CA PRO A 1071 49.53 3.56 1.50
C PRO A 1071 50.87 4.25 1.83
N SER A 1072 50.87 5.58 1.96
CA SER A 1072 52.09 6.32 2.31
C SER A 1072 52.68 5.87 3.65
N ARG A 1073 54.00 6.03 3.86
CA ARG A 1073 54.65 5.67 5.14
C ARG A 1073 53.98 6.35 6.35
N GLN A 1074 53.44 7.55 6.15
CA GLN A 1074 52.72 8.29 7.16
C GLN A 1074 51.36 7.64 7.48
N GLU A 1075 50.62 7.17 6.47
CA GLU A 1075 49.35 6.45 6.69
C GLU A 1075 49.58 5.08 7.34
N ILE A 1076 50.66 4.37 7.00
CA ILE A 1076 51.04 3.13 7.67
C ILE A 1076 51.36 3.38 9.15
N GLN A 1077 52.04 4.49 9.49
CA GLN A 1077 52.30 4.88 10.88
C GLN A 1077 51.04 5.25 11.66
N GLN A 1078 49.98 5.69 10.97
CA GLN A 1078 48.65 5.97 11.53
C GLN A 1078 47.71 4.76 11.49
N ASN A 1079 48.26 3.55 11.31
CA ASN A 1079 47.53 2.28 11.28
C ASN A 1079 46.47 2.18 10.16
N ARG A 1080 46.71 2.84 9.02
CA ARG A 1080 45.88 2.80 7.80
C ARG A 1080 46.54 1.99 6.67
N SER A 1081 47.05 0.81 7.00
CA SER A 1081 47.61 -0.12 6.00
C SER A 1081 46.54 -0.74 5.08
N ASP A 1082 45.26 -0.58 5.41
CA ASP A 1082 44.10 -1.07 4.64
C ASP A 1082 43.61 -0.08 3.56
N LEU A 1083 44.21 1.11 3.47
CA LEU A 1083 43.76 2.20 2.60
C LEU A 1083 43.68 1.80 1.12
N HIS A 1084 44.62 1.01 0.63
CA HIS A 1084 44.62 0.48 -0.75
C HIS A 1084 43.37 -0.38 -1.04
N ALA A 1085 43.09 -1.36 -0.17
CA ALA A 1085 41.93 -2.24 -0.32
C ALA A 1085 40.59 -1.47 -0.24
N LEU A 1086 40.52 -0.44 0.62
CA LEU A 1086 39.34 0.43 0.69
C LEU A 1086 39.15 1.24 -0.61
N CYS A 1087 40.22 1.74 -1.23
CA CYS A 1087 40.13 2.45 -2.50
C CYS A 1087 39.68 1.50 -3.64
N LEU A 1088 40.23 0.28 -3.70
CA LEU A 1088 39.80 -0.73 -4.68
C LEU A 1088 38.31 -1.09 -4.54
N ARG A 1089 37.82 -1.23 -3.30
CA ARG A 1089 36.41 -1.49 -3.03
C ARG A 1089 35.50 -0.37 -3.54
N GLU A 1090 35.90 0.89 -3.39
CA GLU A 1090 35.14 2.02 -3.93
C GLU A 1090 35.21 2.07 -5.46
N LEU A 1091 36.39 1.88 -6.05
CA LEU A 1091 36.55 1.84 -7.52
C LEU A 1091 35.73 0.72 -8.16
N LYS A 1092 35.54 -0.42 -7.47
CA LYS A 1092 34.69 -1.52 -7.94
C LYS A 1092 33.23 -1.08 -8.19
N HIS A 1093 32.71 -0.08 -7.48
CA HIS A 1093 31.35 0.42 -7.74
C HIS A 1093 31.16 0.97 -9.17
N GLY A 1094 32.24 1.34 -9.87
CA GLY A 1094 32.21 1.76 -11.28
C GLY A 1094 32.20 0.63 -12.31
N TYR A 1095 32.20 -0.65 -11.90
CA TYR A 1095 32.34 -1.83 -12.78
C TYR A 1095 31.48 -1.79 -14.05
N ALA A 1096 30.19 -1.47 -13.92
CA ALA A 1096 29.28 -1.42 -15.05
C ALA A 1096 29.61 -0.30 -16.06
N LEU A 1097 30.13 0.84 -15.57
CA LEU A 1097 30.56 1.95 -16.44
C LEU A 1097 31.85 1.57 -17.18
N TYR A 1098 32.77 0.85 -16.54
CA TYR A 1098 34.00 0.40 -17.21
C TYR A 1098 33.69 -0.55 -18.36
N LEU A 1099 32.70 -1.43 -18.22
CA LEU A 1099 32.25 -2.31 -19.30
C LEU A 1099 31.63 -1.53 -20.47
N ASP A 1100 30.81 -0.51 -20.21
CA ASP A 1100 30.21 0.31 -21.27
C ASP A 1100 31.28 1.14 -22.01
N ILE A 1101 32.23 1.71 -21.27
CA ILE A 1101 33.36 2.46 -21.84
C ILE A 1101 34.32 1.52 -22.60
N LEU A 1102 34.53 0.28 -22.13
CA LEU A 1102 35.32 -0.70 -22.86
C LEU A 1102 34.73 -0.97 -24.26
N GLU A 1103 33.41 -1.04 -24.38
CA GLU A 1103 32.73 -1.30 -25.65
C GLU A 1103 32.62 -0.07 -26.57
N ARG A 1104 32.56 1.15 -26.01
CA ARG A 1104 32.15 2.36 -26.76
C ARG A 1104 33.10 3.55 -26.65
N GLY A 1105 34.10 3.46 -25.78
CA GLY A 1105 35.09 4.50 -25.53
C GLY A 1105 36.14 4.62 -26.62
N THR A 1106 36.98 5.63 -26.47
CA THR A 1106 38.21 5.82 -27.24
C THR A 1106 39.27 4.79 -26.82
N GLN A 1107 40.27 4.58 -27.67
CA GLN A 1107 41.35 3.63 -27.39
C GLN A 1107 42.10 3.94 -26.07
N GLU A 1108 42.29 5.22 -25.75
CA GLU A 1108 42.89 5.67 -24.49
C GLU A 1108 42.04 5.29 -23.27
N GLU A 1109 40.72 5.54 -23.34
CA GLU A 1109 39.78 5.16 -22.27
C GLU A 1109 39.70 3.64 -22.09
N GLN A 1110 39.72 2.88 -23.20
CA GLN A 1110 39.63 1.42 -23.19
C GLN A 1110 40.82 0.77 -22.47
N VAL A 1111 42.04 1.30 -22.63
CA VAL A 1111 43.23 0.79 -21.92
C VAL A 1111 43.03 0.89 -20.41
N HIS A 1112 42.59 2.05 -19.92
CA HIS A 1112 42.35 2.25 -18.48
C HIS A 1112 41.19 1.39 -17.96
N CYS A 1113 40.15 1.14 -18.76
CA CYS A 1113 39.08 0.24 -18.37
C CYS A 1113 39.55 -1.22 -18.25
N VAL A 1114 40.49 -1.68 -19.07
CA VAL A 1114 41.08 -3.02 -18.92
C VAL A 1114 41.79 -3.15 -17.58
N ASP A 1115 42.60 -2.16 -17.18
CA ASP A 1115 43.26 -2.14 -15.87
C ASP A 1115 42.26 -2.12 -14.72
N LEU A 1116 41.25 -1.25 -14.77
CA LEU A 1116 40.23 -1.15 -13.71
C LEU A 1116 39.41 -2.44 -13.57
N LEU A 1117 39.07 -3.11 -14.68
CA LEU A 1117 38.38 -4.40 -14.65
C LEU A 1117 39.27 -5.50 -14.06
N GLY A 1118 40.57 -5.50 -14.38
CA GLY A 1118 41.58 -6.36 -13.76
C GLY A 1118 41.65 -6.16 -12.25
N MET A 1119 41.78 -4.91 -11.81
CA MET A 1119 41.78 -4.53 -10.38
C MET A 1119 40.47 -4.92 -9.67
N CYS A 1120 39.31 -4.78 -10.33
CA CYS A 1120 38.03 -5.25 -9.77
C CYS A 1120 38.01 -6.76 -9.54
N ALA A 1121 38.62 -7.53 -10.44
CA ALA A 1121 38.74 -8.99 -10.34
C ALA A 1121 39.81 -9.46 -9.33
N GLU A 1122 40.78 -8.61 -9.02
CA GLU A 1122 41.74 -8.82 -7.93
C GLU A 1122 41.09 -8.63 -6.56
N GLU A 1123 40.36 -7.52 -6.36
CA GLU A 1123 39.62 -7.21 -5.11
C GLU A 1123 38.45 -8.16 -4.87
N ASP A 1124 37.70 -8.53 -5.92
CA ASP A 1124 36.61 -9.49 -5.83
C ASP A 1124 36.84 -10.68 -6.78
N PRO A 1125 37.43 -11.78 -6.26
CA PRO A 1125 37.67 -12.99 -7.04
C PRO A 1125 36.43 -13.59 -7.70
N SER A 1126 35.22 -13.31 -7.18
CA SER A 1126 33.97 -13.80 -7.78
C SER A 1126 33.68 -13.16 -9.16
N LEU A 1127 34.25 -11.99 -9.44
CA LEU A 1127 34.12 -11.29 -10.72
C LEU A 1127 35.10 -11.81 -11.80
N ARG A 1128 36.15 -12.55 -11.42
CA ARG A 1128 37.18 -13.05 -12.36
C ARG A 1128 36.60 -13.76 -13.59
N PRO A 1129 35.64 -14.70 -13.48
CA PRO A 1129 35.09 -15.37 -14.65
C PRO A 1129 34.39 -14.42 -15.62
N GLN A 1130 33.72 -13.38 -15.09
CA GLN A 1130 33.01 -12.39 -15.90
C GLN A 1130 34.01 -11.45 -16.60
N VAL A 1131 35.00 -10.94 -15.86
CA VAL A 1131 36.06 -10.09 -16.40
C VAL A 1131 36.84 -10.82 -17.49
N VAL A 1132 37.26 -12.07 -17.24
CA VAL A 1132 37.95 -12.90 -18.25
C VAL A 1132 37.07 -13.08 -19.50
N TRP A 1133 35.77 -13.32 -19.33
CA TRP A 1133 34.85 -13.44 -20.47
C TRP A 1133 34.75 -12.14 -21.28
N HIS A 1134 34.56 -11.00 -20.61
CA HIS A 1134 34.46 -9.69 -21.26
C HIS A 1134 35.76 -9.28 -21.97
N LEU A 1135 36.92 -9.46 -21.31
CA LEU A 1135 38.23 -9.15 -21.89
C LEU A 1135 38.58 -10.10 -23.05
N THR A 1136 38.24 -11.39 -22.96
CA THR A 1136 38.44 -12.36 -24.06
C THR A 1136 37.57 -12.00 -25.28
N ARG A 1137 36.30 -11.63 -25.03
CA ARG A 1137 35.40 -11.17 -26.09
C ARG A 1137 35.92 -9.89 -26.73
N TYR A 1138 36.35 -8.92 -25.93
CA TYR A 1138 36.91 -7.66 -26.43
C TYR A 1138 38.19 -7.91 -27.24
N ALA A 1139 39.10 -8.76 -26.75
CA ALA A 1139 40.30 -9.18 -27.47
C ALA A 1139 39.98 -9.81 -28.84
N SER A 1140 38.85 -10.50 -29.01
CA SER A 1140 38.47 -11.02 -30.35
C SER A 1140 38.10 -9.93 -31.36
N THR A 1141 37.84 -8.70 -30.92
CA THR A 1141 37.35 -7.58 -31.75
C THR A 1141 38.39 -6.50 -32.03
N VAL A 1142 39.47 -6.43 -31.24
CA VAL A 1142 40.51 -5.41 -31.35
C VAL A 1142 41.52 -5.76 -32.44
N GLN A 1143 41.83 -4.81 -33.33
CA GLN A 1143 42.85 -5.00 -34.40
C GLN A 1143 44.21 -4.38 -34.07
N ASP A 1144 44.32 -3.62 -32.96
CA ASP A 1144 45.55 -2.97 -32.53
C ASP A 1144 46.49 -3.98 -31.84
N SER A 1145 47.70 -4.15 -32.37
CA SER A 1145 48.66 -5.15 -31.89
C SER A 1145 49.20 -4.88 -30.49
N ILE A 1146 49.26 -3.62 -30.07
CA ILE A 1146 49.77 -3.23 -28.74
C ILE A 1146 48.71 -3.52 -27.68
N LEU A 1147 47.45 -3.16 -27.97
CA LEU A 1147 46.33 -3.43 -27.06
C LEU A 1147 46.05 -4.95 -26.94
N GLN A 1148 46.28 -5.72 -28.00
CA GLN A 1148 46.23 -7.19 -27.97
C GLN A 1148 47.26 -7.79 -27.01
N GLU A 1149 48.51 -7.32 -27.05
CA GLU A 1149 49.56 -7.77 -26.15
C GLU A 1149 49.27 -7.39 -24.70
N PHE A 1150 48.71 -6.20 -24.48
CA PHE A 1150 48.26 -5.73 -23.17
C PHE A 1150 47.12 -6.57 -22.59
N LEU A 1151 46.07 -6.85 -23.38
CA LEU A 1151 44.95 -7.72 -22.99
C LEU A 1151 45.42 -9.14 -22.67
N LYS A 1152 46.38 -9.66 -23.45
CA LYS A 1152 46.96 -10.98 -23.20
C LYS A 1152 47.64 -11.06 -21.84
N ASN A 1153 48.41 -10.04 -21.45
CA ASN A 1153 49.07 -10.02 -20.14
C ASN A 1153 48.08 -10.07 -18.98
N TRP A 1154 46.97 -9.32 -19.07
CA TRP A 1154 45.89 -9.37 -18.06
C TRP A 1154 45.15 -10.71 -18.06
N LEU A 1155 44.83 -11.26 -19.22
CA LEU A 1155 44.19 -12.58 -19.33
C LEU A 1155 45.08 -13.70 -18.78
N ASP A 1156 46.39 -13.66 -19.04
CA ASP A 1156 47.36 -14.62 -18.51
C ASP A 1156 47.50 -14.47 -16.97
N ALA A 1157 47.53 -13.24 -16.46
CA ALA A 1157 47.56 -12.96 -15.01
C ALA A 1157 46.29 -13.45 -14.29
N LEU A 1158 45.11 -13.23 -14.88
CA LEU A 1158 43.83 -13.65 -14.31
C LEU A 1158 43.58 -15.17 -14.42
N SER A 1159 44.21 -15.84 -15.40
CA SER A 1159 44.07 -17.28 -15.65
C SER A 1159 45.10 -18.15 -14.88
N GLY A 1160 46.13 -17.55 -14.29
CA GLY A 1160 47.24 -18.24 -13.61
C GLY A 1160 46.92 -18.86 -12.23
N CYS A 1161 45.70 -18.73 -11.70
CA CYS A 1161 45.28 -19.37 -10.44
C CYS A 1161 44.38 -20.58 -10.73
N ALA A 1162 44.96 -21.78 -10.61
CA ALA A 1162 44.41 -23.10 -10.87
C ALA A 1162 42.86 -23.25 -10.79
N VAL A 1163 42.24 -23.45 -11.95
CA VAL A 1163 41.00 -24.22 -12.08
C VAL A 1163 41.41 -25.69 -12.16
N VAL A 1164 40.99 -26.48 -11.18
CA VAL A 1164 41.08 -27.94 -11.23
C VAL A 1164 40.16 -28.44 -12.34
N ASP A 1165 40.78 -29.08 -13.31
CA ASP A 1165 40.19 -29.81 -14.43
C ASP A 1165 39.35 -30.99 -13.88
N GLN A 1166 38.03 -30.99 -14.08
CA GLN A 1166 37.23 -32.22 -14.07
C GLN A 1166 36.14 -32.14 -15.14
N GLN A 1167 36.23 -33.12 -16.04
CA GLN A 1167 35.28 -33.52 -17.09
C GLN A 1167 33.92 -33.91 -16.54
#